data_AF-A0A8J9U812-F1
#
_entry.id   AF-A0A8J9U812-F1
#
_cell.length_a   1.000
_cell.length_b   1.000
_cell.length_c   1.000
_cell.angle_alpha   90.00
_cell.angle_beta   90.00
_cell.angle_gamma   90.00
#
_symmetry.space_group_name_H-M   'P 1'
#
loop_
_entity.id
_entity.type
_entity.pdbx_description
1 polymer ?
#
loop_
_entity_poly.entity_id
_entity_poly.type
_entity_poly.pdbx_seq_one_letter_code
_entity_poly.pdbx_strand_id
1 'polypeptide(L)'
;MNDKNFIDMLLQCMDISSAKLPYNIEELMKKSDAFPIPFPLEAVRVKTLKKRVPLNKLKRNIISTYCIIHERVLVLMTLFLTYKRDYGSDMEKLYYKNMTVPQFLNRILLKRSAFFLGSQDWYLLLTGEKGISNWENVGTSTEKHPLVLENCLSYDEMKLSAMVYVSGYTECINDGNRQNNGIVAENNIEEEAVVIGLIGPRFLRRTKMDYQDIIIAENQDANDSYFSNIFKKQDATQNLTEQSDDGLRQIWSEFYQSPILDFNDLHARNTRIADSNSANYTNRFRYVPGSNNTEIFDNQIYYRRISIIAETGLIEAESRAKESGRNAFINVIGCGLGVWMISPHQSDIYILTFIERARTFLNIGLLDHITDINFAFIQPSANIEGMFTHVINLDNQYEVRQVFLESETHPNGGINIQMANRQPSSKLTGEHEGKLLVIIYPGDSNALPGNEFWFESFNTSGGAAAACSTQISELHNAHINPAVSGYNVRVIGREDKIAPKKSRIDVNQDPFFPSYWCKKNWNLSKMSDFDKEFFKQSKKRRTSTIPDIIEKLIQHSKSFPIPFPIESIRLEKLKESRPIERLKRNILSTYPLIHEKVFLLMIQFLKYKCEHGSHIEKELYKDKSVLSLIDRILKKRAITFVGSHDKYKLISGEEGVDGWEKIGTPEQKPPLLLEDCLSYDEMKLSAMVYISGYTECINIGERLNKGIVNEDNIEEEAVIIGLIGPRFHRRGKMDYEDILITPQQNCPENGYGKVSRSFFDIFKTRNNVQNRHAKKALRDMWDDFYEVTSLSYEDAVSQIKSDNEDQCKERFVYVPKGINKYIFDNEVYYKRLCIIAESIFIEAEFRAKERGKSAFVNVIGCGLGAWMISAHQCDVYVLTFLERVGELLENGRLDHVADVNFAYVMASPNVEEIFSDPQYQDEHFPKRKKIFLESKTHPNGGINVQMENRQPSSKLVGRDAGKLLVLTYPWDSNAHPGNEFWFGSLYTSGDPAAACSTQVSELHNAHINPYVSFLHTRIVTDAGVSLLTDYCIHRTFTGSD
;
A
#
# COMPACT_ATOMS: atom_id res chain seq x y z
N MET A 1 14.13 14.77 12.54
CA MET A 1 15.13 13.70 12.74
C MET A 1 15.96 13.58 11.50
N ASN A 2 17.29 13.60 11.52
CA ASN A 2 18.12 13.53 10.29
C ASN A 2 17.83 12.20 9.55
N ASP A 3 17.10 12.20 8.45
CA ASP A 3 16.26 11.06 8.10
C ASP A 3 17.01 10.05 7.22
N LYS A 4 18.14 10.47 6.64
CA LYS A 4 19.15 9.53 6.18
C LYS A 4 19.57 8.56 7.29
N ASN A 5 19.71 9.02 8.54
CA ASN A 5 19.99 8.12 9.67
C ASN A 5 18.81 7.18 9.97
N PHE A 6 17.56 7.61 9.74
CA PHE A 6 16.36 6.81 10.00
C PHE A 6 16.20 5.70 8.95
N ILE A 7 16.33 6.04 7.66
CA ILE A 7 16.30 5.04 6.57
C ILE A 7 17.53 4.12 6.65
N ASP A 8 18.74 4.63 6.89
CA ASP A 8 19.94 3.80 7.05
C ASP A 8 19.79 2.81 8.22
N MET A 9 19.10 3.19 9.29
CA MET A 9 18.81 2.31 10.43
C MET A 9 17.76 1.24 10.14
N LEU A 10 16.75 1.54 9.32
CA LEU A 10 15.77 0.53 8.86
C LEU A 10 16.39 -0.42 7.82
N LEU A 11 17.25 0.09 6.93
CA LEU A 11 17.96 -0.73 5.94
C LEU A 11 18.92 -1.73 6.61
N GLN A 12 19.55 -1.36 7.74
CA GLN A 12 20.33 -2.31 8.55
C GLN A 12 19.52 -3.49 9.08
N CYS A 13 18.18 -3.41 9.09
CA CYS A 13 17.30 -4.53 9.45
C CYS A 13 17.00 -5.48 8.28
N MET A 14 17.18 -5.05 7.03
CA MET A 14 16.96 -5.87 5.84
C MET A 14 18.08 -6.91 5.62
N ASP A 15 19.30 -6.63 6.07
CA ASP A 15 20.47 -7.52 5.92
C ASP A 15 20.53 -8.69 6.91
N ILE A 16 19.56 -8.78 7.83
CA ILE A 16 19.60 -9.72 8.95
C ILE A 16 19.17 -11.13 8.54
N SER A 17 18.37 -11.26 7.47
CA SER A 17 17.59 -12.47 7.19
C SER A 17 18.34 -13.62 6.49
N SER A 18 19.67 -13.60 6.37
CA SER A 18 20.41 -14.65 5.65
C SER A 18 21.51 -15.36 6.44
N ALA A 19 21.84 -14.93 7.67
CA ALA A 19 22.88 -15.58 8.45
C ALA A 19 22.35 -16.87 9.11
N LYS A 20 22.74 -18.04 8.59
CA LYS A 20 22.71 -19.29 9.37
C LYS A 20 23.62 -19.11 10.57
N LEU A 21 23.04 -18.81 11.74
CA LEU A 21 23.80 -18.74 12.98
C LEU A 21 24.47 -20.10 13.22
N PRO A 22 25.80 -20.16 13.38
CA PRO A 22 26.47 -21.40 13.73
C PRO A 22 25.98 -21.81 15.12
N TYR A 23 25.31 -22.96 15.19
CA TYR A 23 24.75 -23.47 16.43
C TYR A 23 25.58 -24.66 16.95
N ASN A 24 25.97 -24.58 18.23
CA ASN A 24 26.66 -25.63 18.96
C ASN A 24 26.00 -25.84 20.34
N ILE A 25 25.45 -27.04 20.57
CA ILE A 25 24.78 -27.39 21.84
C ILE A 25 25.76 -27.40 23.03
N GLU A 26 27.01 -27.78 22.81
CA GLU A 26 28.04 -27.80 23.85
C GLU A 26 28.41 -26.38 24.27
N GLU A 27 28.47 -25.46 23.31
CA GLU A 27 28.70 -24.04 23.59
C GLU A 27 27.55 -23.43 24.39
N LEU A 28 26.29 -23.74 24.04
CA LEU A 28 25.13 -23.29 24.80
C LEU A 28 25.17 -23.81 26.25
N MET A 29 25.43 -25.11 26.45
CA MET A 29 25.56 -25.68 27.78
C MET A 29 26.70 -25.00 28.57
N LYS A 30 27.84 -24.73 27.93
CA LYS A 30 28.98 -24.03 28.55
C LYS A 30 28.61 -22.62 28.97
N LYS A 31 27.89 -21.85 28.13
CA LYS A 31 27.40 -20.50 28.48
C LYS A 31 26.39 -20.55 29.63
N SER A 32 25.51 -21.55 29.61
CA SER A 32 24.53 -21.80 30.66
C SER A 32 25.21 -22.13 32.01
N ASP A 33 26.27 -22.94 32.02
CA ASP A 33 27.05 -23.27 33.23
C ASP A 33 27.90 -22.11 33.73
N ALA A 34 28.37 -21.26 32.82
CA ALA A 34 29.14 -20.06 33.13
C ALA A 34 28.26 -18.82 33.36
N PHE A 35 26.94 -18.99 33.52
CA PHE A 35 26.03 -17.86 33.67
C PHE A 35 26.33 -17.09 34.97
N PRO A 36 26.34 -15.73 34.97
CA PRO A 36 26.88 -14.93 36.08
C PRO A 36 26.15 -15.09 37.42
N ILE A 37 24.88 -15.48 37.38
CA ILE A 37 24.07 -15.78 38.57
C ILE A 37 23.72 -17.27 38.61
N PRO A 38 23.58 -17.88 39.80
CA PRO A 38 23.21 -19.29 39.92
C PRO A 38 21.92 -19.59 39.15
N PHE A 39 21.96 -20.62 38.32
CA PHE A 39 20.76 -21.10 37.62
C PHE A 39 19.87 -21.85 38.62
N PRO A 40 18.67 -21.36 38.97
CA PRO A 40 17.88 -21.87 40.10
C PRO A 40 17.45 -23.34 39.99
N LEU A 41 17.14 -23.82 38.78
CA LEU A 41 16.61 -25.17 38.57
C LEU A 41 17.32 -25.89 37.43
N GLU A 42 17.87 -27.06 37.75
CA GLU A 42 18.59 -27.93 36.82
C GLU A 42 17.66 -28.75 35.91
N ALA A 43 16.42 -29.01 36.34
CA ALA A 43 15.48 -29.91 35.68
C ALA A 43 15.05 -29.46 34.27
N VAL A 44 15.04 -28.14 34.03
CA VAL A 44 14.65 -27.52 32.75
C VAL A 44 15.82 -27.23 31.82
N ARG A 45 17.07 -27.47 32.27
CA ARG A 45 18.27 -27.18 31.49
C ARG A 45 18.57 -28.27 30.47
N VAL A 46 19.06 -27.89 29.29
CA VAL A 46 19.46 -28.77 28.18
C VAL A 46 20.45 -29.84 28.65
N LYS A 47 21.41 -29.49 29.53
CA LYS A 47 22.40 -30.45 30.04
C LYS A 47 21.79 -31.58 30.88
N THR A 48 20.63 -31.35 31.48
CA THR A 48 19.86 -32.34 32.24
C THR A 48 18.90 -33.07 31.31
N LEU A 49 18.16 -32.32 30.48
CA LEU A 49 17.16 -32.86 29.56
C LEU A 49 17.76 -33.81 28.52
N LYS A 50 19.01 -33.62 28.08
CA LYS A 50 19.69 -34.55 27.13
C LYS A 50 19.80 -36.00 27.62
N LYS A 51 19.57 -36.25 28.92
CA LYS A 51 19.54 -37.62 29.49
C LYS A 51 18.25 -38.37 29.15
N ARG A 52 17.17 -37.66 28.80
CA ARG A 52 15.83 -38.23 28.53
C ARG A 52 15.18 -37.75 27.24
N VAL A 53 15.62 -36.61 26.70
CA VAL A 53 15.10 -36.03 25.46
C VAL A 53 16.07 -36.28 24.31
N PRO A 54 15.61 -36.75 23.15
CA PRO A 54 16.45 -36.93 21.97
C PRO A 54 17.23 -35.67 21.58
N LEU A 55 18.51 -35.83 21.26
CA LEU A 55 19.41 -34.71 20.98
C LEU A 55 18.93 -33.85 19.81
N ASN A 56 18.34 -34.45 18.77
CA ASN A 56 17.75 -33.73 17.64
C ASN A 56 16.58 -32.81 18.05
N LYS A 57 15.71 -33.24 18.99
CA LYS A 57 14.61 -32.43 19.52
C LYS A 57 15.17 -31.23 20.29
N LEU A 58 16.16 -31.43 21.16
CA LEU A 58 16.83 -30.34 21.88
C LEU A 58 17.52 -29.36 20.93
N LYS A 59 18.20 -29.88 19.90
CA LYS A 59 18.79 -29.04 18.85
C LYS A 59 17.74 -28.19 18.13
N ARG A 60 16.59 -28.78 17.78
CA ARG A 60 15.45 -28.05 17.19
C ARG A 60 14.96 -26.95 18.13
N ASN A 61 14.72 -27.27 19.41
CA ASN A 61 14.24 -26.30 20.39
C ASN A 61 15.15 -25.06 20.45
N ILE A 62 16.46 -25.28 20.51
CA ILE A 62 17.44 -24.19 20.54
C ILE A 62 17.40 -23.32 19.27
N ILE A 63 17.53 -23.93 18.08
CA ILE A 63 17.59 -23.17 16.81
C ILE A 63 16.25 -22.53 16.44
N SER A 64 15.15 -23.11 16.92
CA SER A 64 13.81 -22.60 16.68
C SER A 64 13.45 -21.41 17.56
N THR A 65 14.30 -21.07 18.53
CA THR A 65 14.06 -19.97 19.45
C THR A 65 14.61 -18.67 18.88
N TYR A 66 13.77 -17.65 18.74
CA TYR A 66 14.15 -16.36 18.16
C TYR A 66 13.36 -15.19 18.74
N CYS A 67 13.90 -13.99 18.56
CA CYS A 67 13.24 -12.74 18.90
C CYS A 67 12.13 -12.43 17.88
N ILE A 68 11.01 -11.87 18.33
CA ILE A 68 9.88 -11.47 17.49
C ILE A 68 9.48 -10.04 17.84
N ILE A 69 9.22 -9.24 16.80
CA ILE A 69 8.70 -7.88 16.95
C ILE A 69 7.58 -7.63 15.93
N HIS A 70 6.65 -6.75 16.27
CA HIS A 70 5.65 -6.27 15.32
C HIS A 70 6.26 -5.16 14.44
N GLU A 71 5.90 -5.10 13.14
CA GLU A 71 6.45 -4.13 12.18
C GLU A 71 6.33 -2.66 12.65
N ARG A 72 5.19 -2.28 13.20
CA ARG A 72 4.96 -0.96 13.81
C ARG A 72 5.91 -0.64 14.97
N VAL A 73 6.35 -1.65 15.72
CA VAL A 73 7.28 -1.49 16.84
C VAL A 73 8.71 -1.29 16.32
N LEU A 74 9.08 -1.94 15.20
CA LEU A 74 10.36 -1.70 14.52
C LEU A 74 10.49 -0.23 14.09
N VAL A 75 9.42 0.33 13.51
CA VAL A 75 9.36 1.76 13.15
C VAL A 75 9.49 2.64 14.39
N LEU A 76 8.75 2.34 15.44
CA LEU A 76 8.79 3.06 16.71
C LEU A 76 10.20 3.06 17.35
N MET A 77 10.91 1.94 17.35
CA MET A 77 12.29 1.86 17.85
C MET A 77 13.25 2.74 17.04
N THR A 78 13.05 2.80 15.74
CA THR A 78 13.87 3.63 14.85
C THR A 78 13.63 5.12 15.15
N LEU A 79 12.37 5.52 15.32
CA LEU A 79 12.01 6.88 15.74
C LEU A 79 12.59 7.22 17.12
N PHE A 80 12.49 6.30 18.07
CA PHE A 80 13.04 6.45 19.42
C PHE A 80 14.55 6.69 19.42
N LEU A 81 15.32 5.83 18.75
CA LEU A 81 16.77 5.96 18.70
C LEU A 81 17.18 7.27 18.03
N THR A 82 16.48 7.65 16.97
CA THR A 82 16.75 8.92 16.30
C THR A 82 16.43 10.10 17.22
N TYR A 83 15.36 10.01 18.00
CA TYR A 83 15.04 11.02 19.03
C TYR A 83 16.12 11.13 20.08
N LYS A 84 16.52 10.01 20.69
CA LYS A 84 17.48 10.02 21.79
C LYS A 84 18.88 10.49 21.36
N ARG A 85 19.26 10.29 20.10
CA ARG A 85 20.50 10.85 19.53
C ARG A 85 20.49 12.37 19.41
N ASP A 86 19.33 12.96 19.14
CA ASP A 86 19.20 14.39 18.88
C ASP A 86 18.80 15.18 20.13
N TYR A 87 18.00 14.56 21.01
CA TYR A 87 17.33 15.22 22.14
C TYR A 87 17.49 14.53 23.48
N GLY A 88 18.13 13.35 23.55
CA GLY A 88 18.41 12.70 24.83
C GLY A 88 19.33 13.54 25.73
N SER A 89 19.53 13.08 26.96
CA SER A 89 20.57 13.59 27.84
C SER A 89 21.96 13.51 27.16
N ASP A 90 22.94 14.27 27.61
CA ASP A 90 24.29 14.21 27.01
C ASP A 90 24.87 12.79 27.03
N MET A 91 24.52 12.01 28.05
CA MET A 91 24.89 10.59 28.15
C MET A 91 24.11 9.75 27.14
N GLU A 92 22.79 9.91 27.01
CA GLU A 92 21.99 9.18 26.02
C GLU A 92 22.45 9.49 24.59
N LYS A 93 22.69 10.77 24.27
CA LYS A 93 23.19 11.19 22.95
C LYS A 93 24.52 10.53 22.62
N LEU A 94 25.45 10.52 23.58
CA LEU A 94 26.74 9.87 23.43
C LEU A 94 26.58 8.35 23.25
N TYR A 95 25.71 7.74 24.06
CA TYR A 95 25.51 6.31 24.11
C TYR A 95 24.84 5.76 22.84
N TYR A 96 23.82 6.45 22.31
CA TYR A 96 23.07 6.03 21.13
C TYR A 96 23.65 6.52 19.81
N LYS A 97 24.67 7.40 19.82
CA LYS A 97 25.21 8.12 18.66
C LYS A 97 25.33 7.28 17.38
N ASN A 98 25.79 6.03 17.50
CA ASN A 98 26.03 5.12 16.39
C ASN A 98 25.26 3.78 16.51
N MET A 99 24.31 3.65 17.44
CA MET A 99 23.67 2.37 17.75
C MET A 99 22.61 1.98 16.72
N THR A 100 22.84 0.91 15.97
CA THR A 100 21.88 0.36 14.99
C THR A 100 20.64 -0.23 15.67
N VAL A 101 19.53 -0.41 14.94
CA VAL A 101 18.32 -1.06 15.49
C VAL A 101 18.61 -2.50 15.97
N PRO A 102 19.38 -3.34 15.26
CA PRO A 102 19.75 -4.67 15.75
C PRO A 102 20.65 -4.64 17.00
N GLN A 103 21.58 -3.68 17.08
CA GLN A 103 22.36 -3.45 18.30
C GLN A 103 21.47 -3.01 19.46
N PHE A 104 20.48 -2.18 19.19
CA PHE A 104 19.51 -1.75 20.19
C PHE A 104 18.59 -2.89 20.65
N LEU A 105 18.13 -3.75 19.73
CA LEU A 105 17.41 -4.98 20.09
C LEU A 105 18.25 -5.90 20.96
N ASN A 106 19.53 -6.12 20.60
CA ASN A 106 20.46 -6.86 21.45
C ASN A 106 20.61 -6.21 22.83
N ARG A 107 20.71 -4.88 22.89
CA ARG A 107 20.75 -4.15 24.15
C ARG A 107 19.49 -4.40 24.98
N ILE A 108 18.30 -4.28 24.39
CA ILE A 108 17.01 -4.54 25.04
C ILE A 108 16.93 -5.97 25.59
N LEU A 109 17.52 -6.94 24.89
CA LEU A 109 17.55 -8.34 25.33
C LEU A 109 18.60 -8.60 26.42
N LEU A 110 19.78 -8.00 26.32
CA LEU A 110 20.95 -8.30 27.17
C LEU A 110 21.03 -7.45 28.44
N LYS A 111 20.44 -6.24 28.47
CA LYS A 111 20.55 -5.30 29.60
C LYS A 111 19.36 -5.33 30.56
N ARG A 112 18.51 -6.35 30.44
CA ARG A 112 17.49 -6.66 31.44
C ARG A 112 18.16 -7.10 32.74
N SER A 113 17.55 -6.74 33.87
CA SER A 113 17.90 -7.32 35.15
C SER A 113 17.57 -8.82 35.17
N ALA A 114 18.15 -9.58 36.09
CA ALA A 114 17.75 -10.98 36.27
C ALA A 114 16.31 -11.07 36.82
N PHE A 115 15.98 -10.16 37.74
CA PHE A 115 14.69 -10.06 38.39
C PHE A 115 14.33 -8.58 38.56
N PHE A 116 13.06 -8.24 38.28
CA PHE A 116 12.49 -6.90 38.40
C PHE A 116 11.03 -6.99 38.88
N LEU A 117 10.70 -6.39 40.03
CA LEU A 117 9.34 -6.52 40.58
C LEU A 117 8.89 -5.30 41.41
N GLY A 118 7.58 -5.09 41.42
CA GLY A 118 6.91 -4.20 42.38
C GLY A 118 6.84 -2.74 41.93
N SER A 119 6.18 -1.93 42.76
CA SER A 119 6.01 -0.49 42.53
C SER A 119 7.25 0.32 42.88
N GLN A 120 8.18 -0.25 43.64
CA GLN A 120 9.44 0.36 44.04
C GLN A 120 10.63 -0.18 43.26
N ASP A 121 10.41 -0.93 42.16
CA ASP A 121 11.47 -1.44 41.30
C ASP A 121 12.53 -2.25 42.08
N TRP A 122 12.09 -3.30 42.76
CA TRP A 122 13.03 -4.24 43.38
C TRP A 122 13.74 -5.02 42.28
N TYR A 123 15.07 -5.06 42.32
CA TYR A 123 15.88 -5.65 41.26
C TYR A 123 17.00 -6.56 41.77
N LEU A 124 17.42 -7.47 40.89
CA LEU A 124 18.69 -8.21 40.96
C LEU A 124 19.38 -8.08 39.60
N LEU A 125 20.61 -7.53 39.59
CA LEU A 125 21.41 -7.43 38.38
C LEU A 125 22.21 -8.72 38.13
N LEU A 126 22.66 -8.91 36.90
CA LEU A 126 23.53 -10.05 36.52
C LEU A 126 24.88 -10.05 37.24
N THR A 127 25.32 -8.88 37.71
CA THR A 127 26.55 -8.70 38.50
C THR A 127 26.36 -9.13 39.97
N GLY A 128 25.12 -9.41 40.40
CA GLY A 128 24.77 -9.89 41.74
C GLY A 128 24.23 -8.82 42.69
N GLU A 129 24.38 -7.54 42.35
CA GLU A 129 23.82 -6.43 43.13
C GLU A 129 22.29 -6.49 43.17
N LYS A 130 21.75 -6.29 44.38
CA LYS A 130 20.33 -6.22 44.68
C LYS A 130 20.01 -4.85 45.25
N GLY A 131 18.85 -4.31 44.93
CA GLY A 131 18.42 -3.02 45.46
C GLY A 131 16.98 -2.70 45.11
N ILE A 132 16.50 -1.57 45.63
CA ILE A 132 15.13 -1.09 45.44
C ILE A 132 15.18 0.41 45.13
N SER A 133 14.26 0.87 44.28
CA SER A 133 14.13 2.27 43.84
C SER A 133 15.32 2.78 43.03
N ASN A 134 15.28 4.08 42.67
CA ASN A 134 16.30 4.80 41.91
C ASN A 134 16.45 4.41 40.43
N TRP A 135 15.67 3.45 39.94
CA TRP A 135 15.67 3.05 38.54
C TRP A 135 15.22 4.18 37.60
N GLU A 136 14.38 5.10 38.09
CA GLU A 136 13.97 6.30 37.38
C GLU A 136 15.12 7.24 37.00
N ASN A 137 16.27 7.11 37.66
CA ASN A 137 17.44 7.94 37.37
C ASN A 137 18.27 7.40 36.20
N VAL A 138 18.10 6.14 35.78
CA VAL A 138 18.90 5.52 34.71
C VAL A 138 18.72 6.28 33.39
N GLY A 139 19.82 6.76 32.80
CA GLY A 139 19.83 7.61 31.60
C GLY A 139 19.75 9.12 31.88
N THR A 140 19.66 9.53 33.13
CA THR A 140 19.65 10.93 33.57
C THR A 140 20.98 11.32 34.24
N SER A 141 21.24 12.62 34.41
CA SER A 141 22.44 13.11 35.10
C SER A 141 22.55 12.69 36.58
N THR A 142 21.48 12.15 37.16
CA THR A 142 21.45 11.67 38.55
C THR A 142 21.64 10.15 38.68
N GLU A 143 21.90 9.44 37.58
CA GLU A 143 22.19 8.00 37.63
C GLU A 143 23.42 7.69 38.49
N LYS A 144 23.38 6.54 39.19
CA LYS A 144 24.44 6.12 40.12
C LYS A 144 24.66 4.63 39.99
N HIS A 145 25.92 4.21 40.05
CA HIS A 145 26.28 2.80 40.10
C HIS A 145 25.52 2.08 41.24
N PRO A 146 24.94 0.89 41.00
CA PRO A 146 25.05 0.06 39.79
C PRO A 146 24.02 0.37 38.69
N LEU A 147 23.06 1.27 38.96
CA LEU A 147 21.97 1.66 38.06
C LEU A 147 22.40 2.79 37.12
N VAL A 148 23.15 2.42 36.10
CA VAL A 148 23.61 3.33 35.04
C VAL A 148 23.17 2.83 33.68
N LEU A 149 22.95 3.74 32.72
CA LEU A 149 22.45 3.41 31.37
C LEU A 149 23.31 2.35 30.68
N GLU A 150 24.62 2.34 30.92
CA GLU A 150 25.52 1.32 30.37
C GLU A 150 25.15 -0.12 30.81
N ASN A 151 24.66 -0.28 32.03
CA ASN A 151 24.42 -1.57 32.67
C ASN A 151 22.95 -1.98 32.68
N CYS A 152 22.04 -1.02 32.66
CA CYS A 152 20.61 -1.23 32.84
C CYS A 152 19.79 -0.57 31.71
N LEU A 153 18.57 -1.05 31.49
CA LEU A 153 17.60 -0.35 30.64
C LEU A 153 17.03 0.88 31.36
N SER A 154 16.91 2.01 30.66
CA SER A 154 16.11 3.13 31.15
C SER A 154 14.61 2.83 31.04
N TYR A 155 13.76 3.60 31.72
CA TYR A 155 12.30 3.43 31.63
C TYR A 155 11.76 3.59 30.21
N ASP A 156 12.37 4.45 29.40
CA ASP A 156 11.99 4.62 28.00
C ASP A 156 12.33 3.37 27.16
N GLU A 157 13.49 2.75 27.43
CA GLU A 157 13.89 1.49 26.80
C GLU A 157 13.01 0.31 27.27
N MET A 158 12.66 0.27 28.55
CA MET A 158 11.76 -0.75 29.11
C MET A 158 10.40 -0.74 28.42
N LYS A 159 9.86 0.45 28.11
CA LYS A 159 8.58 0.60 27.42
C LYS A 159 8.60 0.02 26.01
N LEU A 160 9.72 0.16 25.29
CA LEU A 160 9.94 -0.50 24.00
C LEU A 160 10.18 -2.00 24.15
N SER A 161 10.95 -2.39 25.17
CA SER A 161 11.21 -3.79 25.54
C SER A 161 9.92 -4.58 25.82
N ALA A 162 8.87 -3.92 26.33
CA ALA A 162 7.55 -4.51 26.53
C ALA A 162 6.83 -4.93 25.22
N MET A 163 7.40 -4.60 24.06
CA MET A 163 6.91 -4.98 22.73
C MET A 163 7.92 -5.82 21.93
N VAL A 164 8.93 -6.36 22.61
CA VAL A 164 9.90 -7.33 22.08
C VAL A 164 9.67 -8.67 22.74
N TYR A 165 9.37 -9.68 21.93
CA TYR A 165 8.95 -11.00 22.39
C TYR A 165 9.93 -12.08 21.97
N VAL A 166 9.84 -13.25 22.59
CA VAL A 166 10.66 -14.42 22.24
C VAL A 166 9.75 -15.63 22.12
N SER A 167 9.93 -16.39 21.05
CA SER A 167 9.24 -17.66 20.83
C SER A 167 10.23 -18.77 20.51
N GLY A 168 9.93 -19.99 20.97
CA GLY A 168 10.68 -21.19 20.62
C GLY A 168 9.91 -22.45 20.98
N TYR A 169 10.32 -23.57 20.38
CA TYR A 169 9.92 -24.89 20.88
C TYR A 169 10.57 -25.15 22.24
N THR A 170 9.85 -25.86 23.11
CA THR A 170 10.34 -26.31 24.41
C THR A 170 10.02 -27.77 24.65
N GLU A 171 10.79 -28.38 25.54
CA GLU A 171 10.33 -29.51 26.33
C GLU A 171 9.51 -29.01 27.52
N CYS A 172 8.32 -29.56 27.77
CA CYS A 172 7.63 -29.36 29.04
C CYS A 172 7.99 -30.48 30.01
N ILE A 173 8.26 -30.13 31.27
CA ILE A 173 8.66 -31.11 32.29
C ILE A 173 7.54 -31.42 33.30
N ASN A 174 6.50 -30.60 33.33
CA ASN A 174 5.28 -30.74 34.14
C ASN A 174 4.11 -30.03 33.46
N ASP A 175 2.95 -29.97 34.11
CA ASP A 175 1.69 -29.46 33.56
C ASP A 175 1.58 -27.93 33.50
N GLY A 176 2.56 -27.18 34.00
CA GLY A 176 2.52 -25.72 33.99
C GLY A 176 1.82 -25.10 35.21
N ASN A 177 1.37 -25.89 36.18
CA ASN A 177 0.70 -25.37 37.38
C ASN A 177 1.60 -24.36 38.13
N ARG A 178 1.04 -23.28 38.68
CA ARG A 178 1.83 -22.30 39.46
C ARG A 178 2.61 -22.92 40.62
N GLN A 179 2.18 -24.04 41.18
CA GLN A 179 2.85 -24.74 42.28
C GLN A 179 3.81 -25.85 41.80
N ASN A 180 4.16 -25.89 40.51
CA ASN A 180 4.96 -26.97 39.96
C ASN A 180 6.39 -27.06 40.54
N ASN A 181 6.96 -25.95 41.00
CA ASN A 181 8.28 -25.87 41.65
C ASN A 181 9.42 -26.56 40.89
N GLY A 182 9.31 -26.71 39.56
CA GLY A 182 10.31 -27.41 38.75
C GLY A 182 10.31 -28.94 38.91
N ILE A 183 9.30 -29.49 39.58
CA ILE A 183 9.15 -30.92 39.78
C ILE A 183 8.77 -31.55 38.44
N VAL A 184 9.45 -32.63 38.09
CA VAL A 184 9.18 -33.39 36.87
C VAL A 184 7.94 -34.25 37.08
N ALA A 185 6.95 -34.15 36.19
CA ALA A 185 5.80 -35.03 36.17
C ALA A 185 6.02 -36.23 35.22
N GLU A 186 5.43 -37.38 35.55
CA GLU A 186 5.54 -38.61 34.76
C GLU A 186 4.41 -38.78 33.75
N ASN A 187 3.23 -38.21 34.02
CA ASN A 187 2.02 -38.38 33.21
C ASN A 187 1.28 -37.05 33.05
N ASN A 188 0.34 -37.01 32.09
CA ASN A 188 -0.57 -35.88 31.84
C ASN A 188 0.11 -34.55 31.45
N ILE A 189 1.25 -34.63 30.76
CA ILE A 189 1.98 -33.48 30.23
C ILE A 189 2.06 -33.54 28.71
N GLU A 190 2.06 -32.38 28.07
CA GLU A 190 2.43 -32.25 26.67
C GLU A 190 3.94 -32.08 26.58
N GLU A 191 4.67 -33.13 26.19
CA GLU A 191 6.13 -33.12 26.16
C GLU A 191 6.71 -32.05 25.22
N GLU A 192 6.00 -31.74 24.13
CA GLU A 192 6.42 -30.75 23.13
C GLU A 192 5.42 -29.62 23.00
N ALA A 193 5.88 -28.39 23.20
CA ALA A 193 5.07 -27.20 22.97
C ALA A 193 5.90 -26.09 22.30
N VAL A 194 5.21 -25.11 21.75
CA VAL A 194 5.79 -23.79 21.45
C VAL A 194 5.43 -22.85 22.59
N VAL A 195 6.39 -22.05 23.04
CA VAL A 195 6.14 -21.06 24.10
C VAL A 195 6.43 -19.67 23.54
N ILE A 196 5.53 -18.71 23.81
CA ILE A 196 5.66 -17.31 23.40
C ILE A 196 5.58 -16.43 24.65
N GLY A 197 6.66 -15.69 24.92
CA GLY A 197 6.72 -14.75 26.03
C GLY A 197 6.19 -13.38 25.62
N LEU A 198 4.90 -13.13 25.82
CA LEU A 198 4.27 -11.85 25.53
C LEU A 198 4.23 -10.97 26.79
N ILE A 199 4.42 -9.66 26.60
CA ILE A 199 4.53 -8.70 27.71
C ILE A 199 3.35 -7.73 27.66
N GLY A 200 2.55 -7.77 28.72
CA GLY A 200 1.35 -6.95 28.87
C GLY A 200 1.63 -5.54 29.40
N PRO A 201 0.62 -4.66 29.39
CA PRO A 201 0.75 -3.30 29.92
C PRO A 201 1.01 -3.26 31.43
N ARG A 202 1.87 -2.34 31.89
CA ARG A 202 2.22 -2.16 33.30
C ARG A 202 1.76 -0.79 33.84
N PHE A 203 0.95 -0.83 34.89
CA PHE A 203 0.40 0.39 35.52
C PHE A 203 0.84 0.61 36.97
N LEU A 204 1.60 -0.33 37.54
CA LEU A 204 1.94 -0.35 38.97
C LEU A 204 2.81 0.85 39.42
N ARG A 205 3.63 1.40 38.52
CA ARG A 205 4.39 2.63 38.74
C ARG A 205 3.67 3.78 38.04
N ARG A 206 3.03 4.66 38.82
CA ARG A 206 2.40 5.88 38.31
C ARG A 206 3.41 6.70 37.52
N THR A 207 2.98 7.38 36.47
CA THR A 207 3.80 8.20 35.55
C THR A 207 4.89 7.47 34.78
N LYS A 208 4.91 6.12 34.75
CA LYS A 208 5.90 5.34 33.97
C LYS A 208 5.21 4.25 33.15
N MET A 209 5.92 3.71 32.15
CA MET A 209 5.44 2.60 31.31
C MET A 209 4.08 2.93 30.64
N ASP A 210 3.17 1.96 30.53
CA ASP A 210 1.87 2.14 29.88
C ASP A 210 0.94 3.10 30.64
N TYR A 211 1.17 3.35 31.94
CA TYR A 211 0.42 4.37 32.68
C TYR A 211 0.53 5.74 32.01
N GLN A 212 1.71 6.10 31.48
CA GLN A 212 1.94 7.42 30.85
C GLN A 212 1.06 7.69 29.63
N ASP A 213 0.71 6.64 28.87
CA ASP A 213 -0.03 6.81 27.62
C ASP A 213 -1.51 6.51 27.76
N ILE A 214 -1.88 5.61 28.68
CA ILE A 214 -3.23 5.08 28.80
C ILE A 214 -4.01 5.78 29.92
N ILE A 215 -3.33 6.26 30.96
CA ILE A 215 -3.96 6.98 32.07
C ILE A 215 -3.78 8.47 31.91
N ILE A 216 -4.90 9.18 31.98
CA ILE A 216 -5.01 10.63 31.97
C ILE A 216 -5.37 11.06 33.39
N ALA A 217 -4.42 11.65 34.12
CA ALA A 217 -4.58 11.98 35.55
C ALA A 217 -4.56 13.49 35.81
N GLU A 218 -5.34 13.95 36.79
CA GLU A 218 -5.48 15.37 37.17
C GLU A 218 -4.15 16.01 37.61
N ASN A 219 -3.28 15.23 38.27
CA ASN A 219 -1.99 15.70 38.82
C ASN A 219 -0.76 15.14 38.08
N GLN A 220 -0.94 14.59 36.87
CA GLN A 220 0.22 14.29 36.00
C GLN A 220 1.04 15.57 35.72
N ASP A 221 0.41 16.75 35.85
CA ASP A 221 0.98 18.05 35.49
C ASP A 221 1.94 18.66 36.54
N ALA A 222 1.89 18.22 37.81
CA ALA A 222 2.62 18.87 38.90
C ALA A 222 3.99 18.25 39.23
N ASN A 223 4.20 16.98 38.91
CA ASN A 223 5.43 16.23 39.25
C ASN A 223 6.11 15.58 38.04
N ASP A 224 5.54 15.70 36.84
CA ASP A 224 6.17 15.28 35.59
C ASP A 224 6.80 16.51 34.94
N SER A 225 8.13 16.54 34.76
CA SER A 225 8.84 17.68 34.15
C SER A 225 8.27 18.03 32.77
N TYR A 226 7.72 17.03 32.09
CA TYR A 226 7.05 17.09 30.79
C TYR A 226 5.91 18.11 30.71
N PHE A 227 5.03 18.18 31.72
CA PHE A 227 3.83 19.02 31.66
C PHE A 227 4.02 20.40 32.30
N SER A 228 4.98 20.53 33.23
CA SER A 228 5.28 21.81 33.90
C SER A 228 5.71 22.94 32.94
N ASN A 229 6.12 22.60 31.72
CA ASN A 229 6.56 23.54 30.68
C ASN A 229 5.45 24.05 29.74
N ILE A 230 4.27 23.42 29.72
CA ILE A 230 3.14 23.88 28.89
C ILE A 230 2.46 25.10 29.52
N PHE A 231 2.36 25.16 30.84
CA PHE A 231 1.63 26.22 31.56
C PHE A 231 2.48 27.43 32.00
N LYS A 232 3.82 27.40 31.84
CA LYS A 232 4.66 28.59 32.08
C LYS A 232 4.74 29.55 30.89
N LYS A 233 4.13 29.24 29.75
CA LYS A 233 4.19 30.05 28.52
C LYS A 233 3.16 31.18 28.41
N GLN A 234 2.47 31.54 29.48
CA GLN A 234 1.60 32.73 29.47
C GLN A 234 2.24 33.99 30.04
N ASP A 235 3.36 33.91 30.76
CA ASP A 235 4.06 35.11 31.25
C ASP A 235 5.57 34.87 31.35
N ALA A 236 6.32 35.28 30.32
CA ALA A 236 7.66 35.90 30.42
C ALA A 236 8.43 35.78 29.09
N THR A 237 8.78 36.93 28.54
CA THR A 237 9.90 37.10 27.63
C THR A 237 11.21 36.79 28.37
N GLN A 238 11.79 35.59 28.19
CA GLN A 238 13.21 35.35 28.44
C GLN A 238 13.70 34.05 27.77
N ASN A 239 14.91 34.13 27.20
CA ASN A 239 15.67 33.01 26.66
C ASN A 239 15.96 31.95 27.74
N LEU A 240 15.83 30.65 27.40
CA LEU A 240 16.84 29.58 27.55
C LEU A 240 16.18 28.19 27.48
N THR A 241 16.70 27.35 26.58
CA THR A 241 16.91 25.89 26.69
C THR A 241 15.96 25.07 27.58
N GLU A 242 14.88 24.52 27.01
CA GLU A 242 14.22 23.27 27.44
C GLU A 242 13.01 23.01 26.50
N GLN A 243 13.27 22.30 25.41
CA GLN A 243 12.28 21.90 24.38
C GLN A 243 12.28 20.35 24.19
N SER A 244 12.80 19.60 25.17
CA SER A 244 13.19 18.20 25.02
C SER A 244 12.13 17.15 25.35
N ASP A 245 10.92 17.56 25.77
CA ASP A 245 9.93 16.60 26.30
C ASP A 245 8.74 16.41 25.33
N ASP A 246 8.20 17.45 24.70
CA ASP A 246 7.03 17.33 23.80
C ASP A 246 7.20 16.32 22.63
N GLY A 247 8.42 16.09 22.17
CA GLY A 247 8.69 15.25 20.98
C GLY A 247 8.63 13.74 21.20
N LEU A 248 9.01 13.22 22.38
CA LEU A 248 8.92 11.77 22.64
C LEU A 248 7.46 11.35 22.83
N ARG A 249 6.64 12.20 23.47
CA ARG A 249 5.20 11.98 23.62
C ARG A 249 4.48 12.00 22.26
N GLN A 250 4.95 12.83 21.33
CA GLN A 250 4.46 12.83 19.96
C GLN A 250 4.74 11.51 19.23
N ILE A 251 5.93 10.92 19.39
CA ILE A 251 6.26 9.60 18.81
C ILE A 251 5.28 8.53 19.31
N TRP A 252 4.97 8.51 20.61
CA TRP A 252 3.99 7.58 21.18
C TRP A 252 2.56 7.86 20.72
N SER A 253 2.16 9.14 20.66
CA SER A 253 0.87 9.57 20.11
C SER A 253 0.67 9.12 18.66
N GLU A 254 1.70 9.24 17.83
CA GLU A 254 1.71 8.77 16.44
C GLU A 254 1.67 7.24 16.36
N PHE A 255 2.47 6.54 17.16
CA PHE A 255 2.44 5.07 17.24
C PHE A 255 1.04 4.56 17.59
N TYR A 256 0.41 5.16 18.60
CA TYR A 256 -0.95 4.83 18.97
C TYR A 256 -1.99 5.47 18.06
N GLN A 257 -1.65 6.35 17.11
CA GLN A 257 -2.62 7.08 16.27
C GLN A 257 -3.73 7.75 17.09
N SER A 258 -3.38 8.30 18.24
CA SER A 258 -4.30 9.03 19.13
C SER A 258 -3.68 10.37 19.46
N PRO A 259 -4.44 11.48 19.44
CA PRO A 259 -3.93 12.76 19.90
C PRO A 259 -3.47 12.65 21.35
N ILE A 260 -2.55 13.53 21.71
CA ILE A 260 -2.19 13.79 23.10
C ILE A 260 -3.41 14.43 23.79
N LEU A 261 -3.82 13.87 24.92
CA LEU A 261 -4.94 14.34 25.71
C LEU A 261 -4.47 14.67 27.12
N ASP A 262 -5.05 15.71 27.70
CA ASP A 262 -4.89 16.06 29.11
C ASP A 262 -6.24 16.05 29.85
N PHE A 263 -6.17 16.00 31.18
CA PHE A 263 -7.32 15.83 32.04
C PHE A 263 -8.27 17.04 31.97
N ASN A 264 -7.72 18.26 32.00
CA ASN A 264 -8.50 19.49 31.96
C ASN A 264 -9.21 19.68 30.61
N ASP A 265 -8.55 19.31 29.51
CA ASP A 265 -9.10 19.32 28.17
C ASP A 265 -10.33 18.42 28.04
N LEU A 266 -10.28 17.21 28.60
CA LEU A 266 -11.42 16.29 28.57
C LEU A 266 -12.62 16.86 29.32
N HIS A 267 -12.38 17.48 30.48
CA HIS A 267 -13.42 18.11 31.28
C HIS A 267 -13.95 19.41 30.65
N ALA A 268 -13.08 20.27 30.11
CA ALA A 268 -13.46 21.51 29.43
C ALA A 268 -14.33 21.27 28.18
N ARG A 269 -14.09 20.14 27.49
CA ARG A 269 -14.87 19.72 26.32
C ARG A 269 -16.20 19.04 26.66
N ASN A 270 -16.57 18.94 27.94
CA ASN A 270 -17.72 18.17 28.42
C ASN A 270 -17.72 16.72 27.90
N THR A 271 -16.53 16.11 27.83
CA THR A 271 -16.40 14.74 27.29
C THR A 271 -17.10 13.75 28.21
N ARG A 272 -17.87 12.82 27.62
CA ARG A 272 -18.55 11.77 28.40
C ARG A 272 -17.52 10.77 28.95
N ILE A 273 -17.35 10.76 30.27
CA ILE A 273 -16.50 9.81 30.99
C ILE A 273 -17.39 8.82 31.75
N ALA A 274 -17.16 7.53 31.57
CA ALA A 274 -17.91 6.50 32.27
C ALA A 274 -17.49 6.37 33.74
N ASP A 275 -18.47 6.07 34.62
CA ASP A 275 -18.19 5.74 36.02
C ASP A 275 -17.29 4.51 36.13
N SER A 276 -16.39 4.54 37.11
CA SER A 276 -15.59 3.42 37.59
C SER A 276 -16.37 2.13 37.86
N ASN A 277 -17.67 2.21 38.21
CA ASN A 277 -18.55 1.07 38.46
C ASN A 277 -19.35 0.60 37.23
N SER A 278 -19.24 1.29 36.09
CA SER A 278 -20.00 0.94 34.90
C SER A 278 -19.60 -0.44 34.37
N ALA A 279 -20.53 -1.35 34.04
CA ALA A 279 -20.16 -2.59 33.35
C ALA A 279 -19.78 -2.39 31.86
N ASN A 280 -19.72 -1.13 31.41
CA ASN A 280 -19.61 -0.80 29.99
C ASN A 280 -18.14 -0.57 29.55
N TYR A 281 -17.57 -1.56 28.88
CA TYR A 281 -16.23 -1.53 28.27
C TYR A 281 -16.16 -0.76 26.94
N THR A 282 -17.30 -0.35 26.37
CA THR A 282 -17.36 0.32 25.05
C THR A 282 -17.06 1.82 25.08
N ASN A 283 -17.12 2.45 26.27
CA ASN A 283 -16.78 3.86 26.40
C ASN A 283 -15.27 4.03 26.26
N ARG A 284 -14.83 5.02 25.48
CA ARG A 284 -13.41 5.34 25.35
C ARG A 284 -12.79 5.74 26.68
N PHE A 285 -13.45 6.61 27.43
CA PHE A 285 -12.93 7.15 28.69
C PHE A 285 -13.72 6.62 29.88
N ARG A 286 -12.99 6.23 30.93
CA ARG A 286 -13.58 5.69 32.16
C ARG A 286 -12.76 6.08 33.37
N TYR A 287 -13.40 6.45 34.48
CA TYR A 287 -12.66 6.67 35.72
C TYR A 287 -12.03 5.38 36.26
N VAL A 288 -10.79 5.49 36.73
CA VAL A 288 -10.09 4.39 37.39
C VAL A 288 -10.72 4.15 38.77
N PRO A 289 -11.11 2.91 39.13
CA PRO A 289 -11.65 2.60 40.44
C PRO A 289 -10.74 3.04 41.59
N GLY A 290 -11.31 3.65 42.62
CA GLY A 290 -10.57 4.12 43.80
C GLY A 290 -9.74 5.39 43.60
N SER A 291 -9.79 6.03 42.41
CA SER A 291 -9.07 7.28 42.13
C SER A 291 -9.81 8.54 42.58
N ASN A 292 -11.02 8.44 43.13
CA ASN A 292 -11.90 9.58 43.40
C ASN A 292 -12.12 10.49 42.18
N ASN A 293 -12.25 9.89 40.99
CA ASN A 293 -12.42 10.57 39.69
C ASN A 293 -11.24 11.48 39.28
N THR A 294 -10.05 11.25 39.83
CA THR A 294 -8.83 12.01 39.47
C THR A 294 -7.98 11.31 38.40
N GLU A 295 -8.37 10.10 37.98
CA GLU A 295 -7.69 9.32 36.94
C GLU A 295 -8.68 8.74 35.94
N ILE A 296 -8.41 8.91 34.65
CA ILE A 296 -9.22 8.43 33.54
C ILE A 296 -8.40 7.43 32.72
N PHE A 297 -8.98 6.28 32.45
CA PHE A 297 -8.45 5.23 31.58
C PHE A 297 -8.92 5.43 30.14
N ASP A 298 -8.01 5.45 29.17
CA ASP A 298 -8.31 5.47 27.73
C ASP A 298 -8.33 4.05 27.14
N ASN A 299 -9.53 3.49 27.01
CA ASN A 299 -9.78 2.16 26.45
C ASN A 299 -9.31 2.02 25.00
N GLN A 300 -9.24 3.11 24.23
CA GLN A 300 -8.79 3.07 22.84
C GLN A 300 -7.28 2.84 22.76
N ILE A 301 -6.49 3.52 23.59
CA ILE A 301 -5.03 3.33 23.63
C ILE A 301 -4.70 1.94 24.19
N TYR A 302 -5.40 1.50 25.24
CA TYR A 302 -5.26 0.14 25.77
C TYR A 302 -5.58 -0.93 24.71
N TYR A 303 -6.71 -0.81 23.99
CA TYR A 303 -7.05 -1.72 22.88
C TYR A 303 -5.92 -1.79 21.83
N ARG A 304 -5.36 -0.65 21.44
CA ARG A 304 -4.26 -0.59 20.46
C ARG A 304 -2.99 -1.25 20.98
N ARG A 305 -2.69 -1.09 22.27
CA ARG A 305 -1.56 -1.76 22.94
C ARG A 305 -1.74 -3.28 23.02
N ILE A 306 -2.96 -3.75 23.32
CA ILE A 306 -3.29 -5.18 23.31
C ILE A 306 -3.33 -5.74 21.88
N SER A 307 -3.70 -4.96 20.87
CA SER A 307 -3.71 -5.42 19.48
C SER A 307 -2.32 -5.87 19.02
N ILE A 308 -1.25 -5.18 19.43
CA ILE A 308 0.13 -5.60 19.15
C ILE A 308 0.43 -6.99 19.75
N ILE A 309 -0.06 -7.25 20.97
CA ILE A 309 0.11 -8.53 21.67
C ILE A 309 -0.66 -9.64 20.93
N ALA A 310 -1.94 -9.38 20.66
CA ALA A 310 -2.83 -10.34 20.01
C ALA A 310 -2.36 -10.69 18.59
N GLU A 311 -2.04 -9.68 17.76
CA GLU A 311 -1.59 -9.90 16.38
C GLU A 311 -0.27 -10.69 16.34
N THR A 312 0.69 -10.35 17.20
CA THR A 312 1.96 -11.08 17.31
C THR A 312 1.74 -12.54 17.73
N GLY A 313 0.95 -12.78 18.79
CA GLY A 313 0.71 -14.12 19.30
C GLY A 313 -0.01 -15.02 18.30
N LEU A 314 -1.02 -14.48 17.59
CA LEU A 314 -1.80 -15.23 16.60
C LEU A 314 -0.94 -15.57 15.37
N ILE A 315 -0.22 -14.60 14.80
CA ILE A 315 0.56 -14.84 13.58
C ILE A 315 1.75 -15.79 13.84
N GLU A 316 2.41 -15.65 15.00
CA GLU A 316 3.48 -16.59 15.37
C GLU A 316 2.92 -18.00 15.59
N ALA A 317 1.77 -18.14 16.28
CA ALA A 317 1.15 -19.44 16.48
C ALA A 317 0.75 -20.11 15.14
N GLU A 318 0.17 -19.35 14.21
CA GLU A 318 -0.16 -19.80 12.86
C GLU A 318 1.10 -20.24 12.11
N SER A 319 2.18 -19.44 12.15
CA SER A 319 3.45 -19.80 11.51
C SER A 319 4.02 -21.11 12.06
N ARG A 320 3.94 -21.32 13.37
CA ARG A 320 4.45 -22.53 14.03
C ARG A 320 3.60 -23.76 13.74
N ALA A 321 2.29 -23.59 13.74
CA ALA A 321 1.35 -24.63 13.39
C ALA A 321 1.58 -25.09 11.95
N LYS A 322 1.69 -24.14 11.02
CA LYS A 322 2.05 -24.39 9.62
C LYS A 322 3.41 -25.09 9.48
N GLU A 323 4.45 -24.62 10.16
CA GLU A 323 5.79 -25.24 10.14
C GLU A 323 5.76 -26.69 10.64
N SER A 324 4.92 -26.97 11.63
CA SER A 324 4.76 -28.32 12.20
C SER A 324 3.84 -29.25 11.39
N GLY A 325 3.03 -28.70 10.48
CA GLY A 325 1.96 -29.44 9.79
C GLY A 325 0.81 -29.90 10.70
N ARG A 326 0.64 -29.27 11.87
CA ARG A 326 -0.40 -29.57 12.87
C ARG A 326 -1.33 -28.37 13.03
N ASN A 327 -2.58 -28.61 13.39
CA ASN A 327 -3.46 -27.55 13.87
C ASN A 327 -2.98 -27.02 15.24
N ALA A 328 -3.17 -25.74 15.53
CA ALA A 328 -2.74 -25.10 16.78
C ALA A 328 -3.86 -25.03 17.81
N PHE A 329 -3.51 -25.40 19.05
CA PHE A 329 -4.26 -25.06 20.25
C PHE A 329 -3.49 -24.00 21.03
N ILE A 330 -4.02 -22.78 21.09
CA ILE A 330 -3.37 -21.65 21.77
C ILE A 330 -3.91 -21.54 23.18
N ASN A 331 -3.06 -21.72 24.19
CA ASN A 331 -3.40 -21.47 25.59
C ASN A 331 -2.88 -20.09 26.03
N VAL A 332 -3.79 -19.14 26.22
CA VAL A 332 -3.51 -17.75 26.56
C VAL A 332 -3.64 -17.52 28.06
N ILE A 333 -2.53 -17.14 28.71
CA ILE A 333 -2.54 -16.57 30.06
C ILE A 333 -2.59 -15.04 29.97
N GLY A 334 -3.34 -14.40 30.87
CA GLY A 334 -3.52 -12.95 30.89
C GLY A 334 -2.21 -12.17 31.04
N CYS A 335 -1.72 -11.56 29.95
CA CYS A 335 -0.52 -10.74 29.95
C CYS A 335 -0.86 -9.32 30.44
N GLY A 336 -0.34 -8.93 31.61
CA GLY A 336 -0.63 -7.63 32.23
C GLY A 336 -1.96 -7.55 32.99
N LEU A 337 -2.67 -8.67 33.15
CA LEU A 337 -3.95 -8.76 33.87
C LEU A 337 -3.81 -9.20 35.34
N GLY A 338 -2.58 -9.43 35.81
CA GLY A 338 -2.29 -9.75 37.21
C GLY A 338 -2.12 -8.48 38.06
N VAL A 339 -1.03 -8.43 38.83
CA VAL A 339 -0.67 -7.28 39.69
C VAL A 339 -0.42 -5.95 38.93
N TRP A 340 -0.49 -5.98 37.60
CA TRP A 340 -0.36 -4.80 36.74
C TRP A 340 -1.71 -4.22 36.33
N MET A 341 -2.81 -4.94 36.50
CA MET A 341 -4.15 -4.44 36.22
C MET A 341 -4.58 -3.40 37.28
N ILE A 342 -5.21 -2.31 36.83
CA ILE A 342 -5.77 -1.27 37.72
C ILE A 342 -7.29 -1.19 37.65
N SER A 343 -7.91 -1.83 36.66
CA SER A 343 -9.37 -1.91 36.55
C SER A 343 -9.83 -3.24 35.93
N PRO A 344 -10.89 -3.89 36.47
CA PRO A 344 -11.35 -5.20 36.00
C PRO A 344 -11.75 -5.28 34.52
N HIS A 345 -12.26 -4.19 33.94
CA HIS A 345 -12.70 -4.15 32.54
C HIS A 345 -11.54 -4.33 31.52
N GLN A 346 -10.29 -4.25 31.99
CA GLN A 346 -9.11 -4.58 31.19
C GLN A 346 -9.15 -6.03 30.69
N SER A 347 -9.70 -6.96 31.49
CA SER A 347 -9.90 -8.36 31.08
C SER A 347 -10.85 -8.46 29.88
N ASP A 348 -11.94 -7.69 29.89
CA ASP A 348 -12.93 -7.66 28.81
C ASP A 348 -12.31 -7.18 27.50
N ILE A 349 -11.60 -6.04 27.54
CA ILE A 349 -10.93 -5.50 26.36
C ILE A 349 -9.85 -6.47 25.88
N TYR A 350 -9.12 -7.12 26.78
CA TYR A 350 -8.10 -8.10 26.41
C TYR A 350 -8.66 -9.26 25.59
N ILE A 351 -9.72 -9.90 26.10
CA ILE A 351 -10.40 -11.02 25.45
C ILE A 351 -11.01 -10.56 24.11
N LEU A 352 -11.75 -9.46 24.11
CA LEU A 352 -12.39 -8.94 22.90
C LEU A 352 -11.36 -8.56 21.83
N THR A 353 -10.20 -8.03 22.21
CA THR A 353 -9.13 -7.70 21.25
C THR A 353 -8.61 -8.96 20.59
N PHE A 354 -8.33 -10.03 21.33
CA PHE A 354 -7.91 -11.31 20.74
C PHE A 354 -8.99 -11.91 19.82
N ILE A 355 -10.26 -11.90 20.24
CA ILE A 355 -11.38 -12.40 19.43
C ILE A 355 -11.51 -11.60 18.13
N GLU A 356 -11.45 -10.28 18.22
CA GLU A 356 -11.63 -9.39 17.07
C GLU A 356 -10.44 -9.51 16.10
N ARG A 357 -9.20 -9.58 16.60
CA ARG A 357 -8.01 -9.83 15.77
C ARG A 357 -8.05 -11.21 15.13
N ALA A 358 -8.44 -12.25 15.87
CA ALA A 358 -8.61 -13.59 15.33
C ALA A 358 -9.67 -13.62 14.22
N ARG A 359 -10.83 -12.99 14.44
CA ARG A 359 -11.89 -12.86 13.42
C ARG A 359 -11.40 -12.11 12.19
N THR A 360 -10.71 -10.98 12.39
CA THR A 360 -10.18 -10.17 11.29
C THR A 360 -9.20 -10.98 10.44
N PHE A 361 -8.27 -11.70 11.05
CA PHE A 361 -7.30 -12.54 10.35
C PHE A 361 -7.94 -13.79 9.72
N LEU A 362 -8.91 -14.40 10.40
CA LEU A 362 -9.69 -15.52 9.86
C LEU A 362 -10.46 -15.10 8.59
N ASN A 363 -11.09 -13.93 8.59
CA ASN A 363 -11.87 -13.40 7.45
C ASN A 363 -11.02 -13.12 6.21
N ILE A 364 -9.75 -12.77 6.39
CA ILE A 364 -8.81 -12.53 5.28
C ILE A 364 -7.97 -13.76 4.92
N GLY A 365 -8.25 -14.91 5.54
CA GLY A 365 -7.55 -16.18 5.26
C GLY A 365 -6.10 -16.23 5.78
N LEU A 366 -5.79 -15.47 6.83
CA LEU A 366 -4.47 -15.50 7.47
C LEU A 366 -4.28 -16.72 8.37
N LEU A 367 -5.31 -17.08 9.13
CA LEU A 367 -5.28 -18.18 10.10
C LEU A 367 -5.90 -19.41 9.46
N ASP A 368 -5.11 -20.38 9.02
CA ASP A 368 -5.57 -21.64 8.42
C ASP A 368 -5.34 -22.85 9.34
N HIS A 369 -4.43 -22.72 10.31
CA HIS A 369 -3.98 -23.82 11.17
C HIS A 369 -4.39 -23.62 12.63
N ILE A 370 -4.74 -22.41 13.06
CA ILE A 370 -5.28 -22.21 14.41
C ILE A 370 -6.72 -22.74 14.47
N THR A 371 -6.97 -23.73 15.31
CA THR A 371 -8.33 -24.27 15.52
C THR A 371 -8.92 -23.90 16.86
N ASP A 372 -8.09 -23.63 17.86
CA ASP A 372 -8.55 -23.39 19.23
C ASP A 372 -7.76 -22.27 19.91
N ILE A 373 -8.48 -21.37 20.58
CA ILE A 373 -7.91 -20.34 21.46
C ILE A 373 -8.56 -20.47 22.83
N ASN A 374 -7.79 -20.87 23.84
CA ASN A 374 -8.23 -20.98 25.22
C ASN A 374 -7.71 -19.82 26.07
N PHE A 375 -8.61 -19.04 26.65
CA PHE A 375 -8.26 -18.08 27.71
C PHE A 375 -8.30 -18.78 29.08
N ALA A 376 -7.15 -18.93 29.72
CA ALA A 376 -7.02 -19.59 31.02
C ALA A 376 -6.71 -18.59 32.13
N PHE A 377 -7.41 -18.72 33.26
CA PHE A 377 -7.24 -17.91 34.47
C PHE A 377 -7.43 -16.39 34.25
N ILE A 378 -8.25 -16.01 33.26
CA ILE A 378 -8.68 -14.63 33.02
C ILE A 378 -10.13 -14.50 33.49
N GLN A 379 -10.42 -13.47 34.28
CA GLN A 379 -11.76 -13.21 34.80
C GLN A 379 -12.42 -12.08 34.01
N PRO A 380 -13.32 -12.38 33.04
CA PRO A 380 -14.14 -11.39 32.37
C PRO A 380 -15.30 -10.89 33.25
N SER A 381 -15.96 -9.82 32.83
CA SER A 381 -17.27 -9.43 33.35
C SER A 381 -18.37 -10.39 32.87
N ALA A 382 -19.49 -10.43 33.62
CA ALA A 382 -20.66 -11.24 33.25
C ALA A 382 -21.19 -10.96 31.83
N ASN A 383 -20.98 -9.75 31.31
CA ASN A 383 -21.36 -9.40 29.94
C ASN A 383 -20.56 -10.16 28.89
N ILE A 384 -19.24 -10.25 29.09
CA ILE A 384 -18.35 -11.00 28.20
C ILE A 384 -18.53 -12.50 28.44
N GLU A 385 -18.67 -12.91 29.70
CA GLU A 385 -18.93 -14.31 30.06
C GLU A 385 -20.21 -14.85 29.41
N GLY A 386 -21.26 -14.04 29.34
CA GLY A 386 -22.53 -14.36 28.67
C GLY A 386 -22.46 -14.45 27.15
N MET A 387 -21.34 -14.05 26.52
CA MET A 387 -21.11 -14.29 25.08
C MET A 387 -20.72 -15.73 24.77
N PHE A 388 -20.33 -16.51 25.79
CA PHE A 388 -19.87 -17.88 25.64
C PHE A 388 -20.97 -18.85 26.07
N THR A 389 -21.19 -19.88 25.26
CA THR A 389 -22.13 -20.95 25.59
C THR A 389 -21.49 -21.89 26.60
N HIS A 390 -22.20 -22.18 27.69
CA HIS A 390 -21.75 -23.15 28.69
C HIS A 390 -21.86 -24.56 28.13
N VAL A 391 -20.75 -25.30 28.12
CA VAL A 391 -20.69 -26.68 27.64
C VAL A 391 -20.05 -27.56 28.70
N ILE A 392 -20.70 -28.69 29.01
CA ILE A 392 -20.13 -29.68 29.93
C ILE A 392 -19.26 -30.61 29.10
N ASN A 393 -17.94 -30.52 29.25
CA ASN A 393 -17.02 -31.49 28.66
C ASN A 393 -16.96 -32.73 29.57
N LEU A 394 -17.40 -33.89 29.07
CA LEU A 394 -17.46 -35.14 29.85
C LEU A 394 -16.07 -35.76 30.09
N ASP A 395 -15.06 -35.37 29.32
CA ASP A 395 -13.70 -35.96 29.35
C ASP A 395 -12.71 -35.18 30.22
N ASN A 396 -13.05 -33.95 30.61
CA ASN A 396 -12.14 -33.04 31.32
C ASN A 396 -12.84 -32.41 32.53
N GLN A 397 -12.29 -32.57 33.73
CA GLN A 397 -12.90 -32.24 35.04
C GLN A 397 -13.10 -30.73 35.33
N TYR A 398 -13.34 -29.89 34.32
CA TYR A 398 -13.49 -28.44 34.46
C TYR A 398 -14.60 -27.88 33.55
N GLU A 399 -15.21 -26.79 34.01
CA GLU A 399 -16.23 -26.04 33.25
C GLU A 399 -15.59 -25.38 32.02
N VAL A 400 -16.22 -25.55 30.85
CA VAL A 400 -15.78 -24.94 29.59
C VAL A 400 -16.89 -24.06 29.06
N ARG A 401 -16.54 -22.82 28.69
CA ARG A 401 -17.43 -21.93 27.96
C ARG A 401 -16.83 -21.61 26.62
N GLN A 402 -17.61 -21.69 25.54
CA GLN A 402 -17.07 -21.55 24.20
C GLN A 402 -17.95 -20.74 23.25
N VAL A 403 -17.30 -20.15 22.26
CA VAL A 403 -17.92 -19.48 21.10
C VAL A 403 -17.13 -19.87 19.86
N PHE A 404 -17.84 -20.21 18.78
CA PHE A 404 -17.21 -20.59 17.53
C PHE A 404 -17.16 -19.38 16.58
N LEU A 405 -15.98 -19.09 16.05
CA LEU A 405 -15.81 -18.12 14.97
C LEU A 405 -15.89 -18.84 13.63
N GLU A 406 -17.05 -18.78 12.99
CA GLU A 406 -17.29 -19.42 11.69
C GLU A 406 -16.46 -18.78 10.56
N SER A 407 -16.00 -19.61 9.64
CA SER A 407 -15.37 -19.19 8.38
C SER A 407 -15.49 -20.29 7.34
N GLU A 408 -16.16 -19.99 6.23
CA GLU A 408 -16.31 -20.91 5.08
C GLU A 408 -14.98 -21.28 4.43
N THR A 409 -13.94 -20.49 4.70
CA THR A 409 -12.65 -20.62 4.01
C THR A 409 -11.57 -21.24 4.89
N HIS A 410 -11.87 -21.47 6.18
CA HIS A 410 -10.98 -22.14 7.13
C HIS A 410 -11.07 -23.66 6.95
N PRO A 411 -9.95 -24.41 6.94
CA PRO A 411 -9.97 -25.87 6.73
C PRO A 411 -10.83 -26.64 7.75
N ASN A 412 -11.05 -26.07 8.93
CA ASN A 412 -11.86 -26.67 10.01
C ASN A 412 -13.20 -25.94 10.22
N GLY A 413 -13.67 -25.15 9.25
CA GLY A 413 -14.93 -24.39 9.32
C GLY A 413 -14.93 -23.16 10.24
N GLY A 414 -13.86 -22.96 11.01
CA GLY A 414 -13.71 -21.82 11.91
C GLY A 414 -12.70 -22.06 13.03
N ILE A 415 -12.72 -21.17 14.03
CA ILE A 415 -11.87 -21.23 15.23
C ILE A 415 -12.76 -21.34 16.47
N ASN A 416 -12.51 -22.33 17.32
CA ASN A 416 -13.14 -22.42 18.63
C ASN A 416 -12.44 -21.49 19.63
N ILE A 417 -13.18 -20.57 20.23
CA ILE A 417 -12.66 -19.72 21.30
C ILE A 417 -13.32 -20.15 22.60
N GLN A 418 -12.50 -20.53 23.57
CA GLN A 418 -12.97 -21.09 24.83
C GLN A 418 -12.34 -20.41 26.04
N MET A 419 -13.03 -20.54 27.17
CA MET A 419 -12.58 -20.14 28.49
C MET A 419 -12.58 -21.37 29.37
N ALA A 420 -11.38 -21.79 29.76
CA ALA A 420 -11.17 -22.89 30.68
C ALA A 420 -9.87 -22.69 31.45
N ASN A 421 -9.90 -22.94 32.76
CA ASN A 421 -8.76 -22.85 33.66
C ASN A 421 -7.84 -24.08 33.54
N ARG A 422 -7.41 -24.36 32.30
CA ARG A 422 -6.50 -25.42 31.93
C ARG A 422 -5.07 -25.04 32.32
N GLN A 423 -4.32 -25.98 32.90
CA GLN A 423 -2.90 -25.74 33.17
C GLN A 423 -2.12 -25.65 31.84
N PRO A 424 -1.16 -24.73 31.70
CA PRO A 424 -0.55 -24.39 30.41
C PRO A 424 0.03 -25.57 29.62
N SER A 425 0.72 -26.50 30.30
CA SER A 425 1.46 -27.61 29.71
C SER A 425 0.82 -28.99 29.93
N SER A 426 -0.44 -29.05 30.39
CA SER A 426 -1.18 -30.31 30.45
C SER A 426 -1.23 -31.00 29.08
N LYS A 427 -1.38 -32.32 29.05
CA LYS A 427 -1.53 -33.06 27.80
C LYS A 427 -2.81 -32.64 27.06
N LEU A 428 -2.76 -32.51 25.74
CA LEU A 428 -3.97 -32.37 24.93
C LEU A 428 -4.62 -33.75 24.71
N THR A 429 -5.91 -33.85 25.04
CA THR A 429 -6.69 -35.10 24.98
C THR A 429 -7.98 -34.90 24.18
N GLY A 430 -8.65 -35.99 23.82
CA GLY A 430 -9.93 -35.96 23.10
C GLY A 430 -9.80 -35.25 21.74
N GLU A 431 -10.69 -34.31 21.45
CA GLU A 431 -10.71 -33.56 20.18
C GLU A 431 -9.50 -32.64 19.96
N HIS A 432 -8.69 -32.40 20.99
CA HIS A 432 -7.47 -31.60 20.89
C HIS A 432 -6.21 -32.47 20.72
N GLU A 433 -6.32 -33.80 20.82
CA GLU A 433 -5.18 -34.70 20.69
C GLU A 433 -4.48 -34.53 19.33
N GLY A 434 -3.15 -34.47 19.35
CA GLY A 434 -2.33 -34.29 18.14
C GLY A 434 -2.20 -32.84 17.65
N LYS A 435 -2.93 -31.87 18.20
CA LYS A 435 -2.73 -30.43 17.90
C LYS A 435 -1.42 -29.91 18.50
N LEU A 436 -0.77 -28.94 17.85
CA LEU A 436 0.39 -28.23 18.39
C LEU A 436 -0.06 -27.34 19.55
N LEU A 437 0.44 -27.62 20.76
CA LEU A 437 0.22 -26.75 21.90
C LEU A 437 1.09 -25.49 21.80
N VAL A 438 0.45 -24.33 21.75
CA VAL A 438 1.11 -23.02 21.80
C VAL A 438 0.76 -22.35 23.13
N ILE A 439 1.77 -22.10 23.96
CA ILE A 439 1.62 -21.52 25.30
C ILE A 439 2.02 -20.04 25.24
N ILE A 440 1.06 -19.15 25.49
CA ILE A 440 1.34 -17.73 25.71
C ILE A 440 1.44 -17.49 27.22
N TYR A 441 2.61 -17.05 27.68
CA TYR A 441 2.87 -16.73 29.09
C TYR A 441 3.24 -15.24 29.27
N PRO A 442 2.97 -14.68 30.48
CA PRO A 442 3.33 -13.30 30.77
C PRO A 442 4.84 -13.16 30.99
N GLY A 443 5.50 -12.43 30.10
CA GLY A 443 6.88 -11.97 30.26
C GLY A 443 7.00 -10.64 30.99
N ASP A 444 8.24 -10.18 31.17
CA ASP A 444 8.58 -8.89 31.78
C ASP A 444 9.47 -8.05 30.85
N SER A 445 9.25 -6.74 30.83
CA SER A 445 10.00 -5.78 30.01
C SER A 445 11.44 -5.54 30.47
N ASN A 446 11.78 -5.86 31.72
CA ASN A 446 13.07 -5.54 32.32
C ASN A 446 13.67 -6.67 33.17
N ALA A 447 13.06 -7.86 33.15
CA ALA A 447 13.63 -9.07 33.74
C ALA A 447 13.98 -10.12 32.67
N LEU A 448 14.89 -11.03 33.01
CA LEU A 448 15.15 -12.22 32.22
C LEU A 448 13.91 -13.14 32.17
N PRO A 449 13.80 -14.04 31.17
CA PRO A 449 12.71 -15.01 31.13
C PRO A 449 12.58 -15.78 32.45
N GLY A 450 11.38 -15.77 33.02
CA GLY A 450 11.09 -16.35 34.33
C GLY A 450 11.05 -15.36 35.50
N ASN A 451 11.64 -14.17 35.36
CA ASN A 451 11.67 -13.10 36.35
C ASN A 451 11.92 -13.60 37.80
N GLU A 452 10.88 -13.79 38.59
CA GLU A 452 10.95 -14.28 39.98
C GLU A 452 11.63 -15.65 40.12
N PHE A 453 11.69 -16.44 39.04
CA PHE A 453 12.51 -17.64 38.93
C PHE A 453 13.96 -17.40 39.37
N TRP A 454 14.60 -16.32 38.91
CA TRP A 454 15.99 -15.98 39.21
C TRP A 454 16.22 -15.53 40.66
N PHE A 455 15.13 -15.36 41.41
CA PHE A 455 15.13 -15.10 42.84
C PHE A 455 14.66 -16.34 43.65
N GLU A 456 14.68 -17.53 43.04
CA GLU A 456 14.24 -18.80 43.64
C GLU A 456 12.77 -18.77 44.12
N SER A 457 11.96 -17.90 43.51
CA SER A 457 10.53 -17.77 43.80
C SER A 457 9.72 -18.38 42.67
N PHE A 458 9.46 -19.68 42.79
CA PHE A 458 8.96 -20.52 41.70
C PHE A 458 7.45 -20.47 41.49
N ASN A 459 6.68 -19.97 42.45
CA ASN A 459 5.21 -20.12 42.48
C ASN A 459 4.42 -18.81 42.56
N THR A 460 5.09 -17.67 42.36
CA THR A 460 4.50 -16.33 42.57
C THR A 460 3.85 -15.74 41.32
N SER A 461 4.34 -16.08 40.13
CA SER A 461 3.84 -15.54 38.86
C SER A 461 3.67 -16.60 37.78
N GLY A 462 2.93 -16.27 36.72
CA GLY A 462 2.82 -17.13 35.53
C GLY A 462 4.15 -17.27 34.78
N GLY A 463 5.01 -16.25 34.85
CA GLY A 463 6.35 -16.27 34.24
C GLY A 463 7.30 -17.22 34.97
N ALA A 464 7.33 -17.17 36.30
CA ALA A 464 8.10 -18.10 37.12
C ALA A 464 7.62 -19.54 36.94
N ALA A 465 6.30 -19.76 36.96
CA ALA A 465 5.71 -21.06 36.71
C ALA A 465 6.14 -21.63 35.34
N ALA A 466 6.07 -20.82 34.27
CA ALA A 466 6.52 -21.22 32.94
C ALA A 466 8.01 -21.56 32.90
N ALA A 467 8.87 -20.81 33.60
CA ALA A 467 10.31 -21.10 33.69
C ALA A 467 10.63 -22.37 34.48
N CYS A 468 9.77 -22.75 35.42
CA CYS A 468 9.87 -24.03 36.13
C CYS A 468 9.31 -25.21 35.30
N SER A 469 8.47 -24.95 34.31
CA SER A 469 7.83 -25.99 33.50
C SER A 469 8.50 -26.23 32.15
N THR A 470 9.25 -25.24 31.66
CA THR A 470 9.76 -25.19 30.28
C THR A 470 11.20 -24.67 30.25
N GLN A 471 11.84 -24.70 29.08
CA GLN A 471 13.23 -24.31 28.92
C GLN A 471 13.43 -22.78 28.75
N ILE A 472 12.41 -21.93 28.97
CA ILE A 472 12.46 -20.50 28.64
C ILE A 472 13.59 -19.74 29.36
N SER A 473 13.92 -20.09 30.62
CA SER A 473 14.99 -19.43 31.39
C SER A 473 16.37 -19.67 30.78
N GLU A 474 16.53 -20.72 29.98
CA GLU A 474 17.77 -21.05 29.27
C GLU A 474 17.69 -20.67 27.78
N LEU A 475 16.64 -21.10 27.08
CA LEU A 475 16.54 -20.95 25.62
C LEU A 475 16.08 -19.57 25.17
N HIS A 476 15.20 -18.90 25.92
CA HIS A 476 14.76 -17.54 25.58
C HIS A 476 15.75 -16.47 26.10
N ASN A 477 16.82 -16.90 26.79
CA ASN A 477 17.81 -16.01 27.38
C ASN A 477 18.93 -15.69 26.39
N ALA A 478 19.00 -14.43 25.94
CA ALA A 478 19.97 -13.96 24.93
C ALA A 478 21.45 -14.08 25.37
N HIS A 479 21.73 -14.18 26.67
CA HIS A 479 23.09 -14.43 27.16
C HIS A 479 23.53 -15.89 26.99
N ILE A 480 22.58 -16.81 26.91
CA ILE A 480 22.82 -18.25 26.82
C ILE A 480 22.62 -18.75 25.39
N ASN A 481 21.48 -18.40 24.78
CA ASN A 481 21.12 -18.81 23.43
C ASN A 481 21.40 -17.70 22.41
N PRO A 482 22.46 -17.82 21.57
CA PRO A 482 22.79 -16.81 20.58
C PRO A 482 21.73 -16.66 19.47
N ALA A 483 20.81 -17.62 19.33
CA ALA A 483 19.66 -17.50 18.43
C ALA A 483 18.67 -16.41 18.88
N VAL A 484 18.68 -16.02 20.16
CA VAL A 484 17.90 -14.89 20.67
C VAL A 484 18.75 -13.63 20.57
N SER A 485 18.68 -12.98 19.42
CA SER A 485 19.53 -11.85 19.08
C SER A 485 18.74 -10.82 18.27
N GLY A 486 19.12 -9.55 18.40
CA GLY A 486 18.67 -8.48 17.51
C GLY A 486 19.08 -8.69 16.05
N TYR A 487 20.04 -9.58 15.79
CA TYR A 487 20.43 -10.06 14.45
C TYR A 487 19.79 -11.40 14.07
N ASN A 488 18.80 -11.87 14.84
CA ASN A 488 17.94 -13.01 14.49
C ASN A 488 16.52 -12.73 15.00
N VAL A 489 15.96 -11.63 14.48
CA VAL A 489 14.62 -11.16 14.81
C VAL A 489 13.67 -11.47 13.66
N ARG A 490 12.49 -12.01 13.97
CA ARG A 490 11.38 -12.12 13.03
C ARG A 490 10.46 -10.91 13.18
N VAL A 491 10.14 -10.27 12.07
CA VAL A 491 9.20 -9.14 12.03
C VAL A 491 7.85 -9.66 11.57
N ILE A 492 6.81 -9.42 12.37
CA ILE A 492 5.43 -9.75 12.03
C ILE A 492 4.80 -8.50 11.39
N GLY A 493 4.31 -8.64 10.15
CA GLY A 493 3.68 -7.56 9.38
C GLY A 493 2.55 -8.04 8.47
N ARG A 494 1.73 -7.11 7.97
CA ARG A 494 0.52 -7.41 7.18
C ARG A 494 0.79 -7.94 5.76
N GLU A 495 2.04 -8.03 5.33
CA GLU A 495 2.37 -8.46 3.97
C GLU A 495 2.26 -9.98 3.73
N ASP A 496 2.11 -10.82 4.76
CA ASP A 496 2.24 -12.26 4.54
C ASP A 496 0.97 -13.00 4.08
N LYS A 497 -0.25 -12.48 4.21
CA LYS A 497 -1.43 -12.95 3.42
C LYS A 497 -2.57 -11.92 3.42
N ILE A 498 -2.61 -11.00 2.46
CA ILE A 498 -3.86 -10.33 2.07
C ILE A 498 -3.93 -10.32 0.54
N ALA A 499 -4.33 -11.46 -0.02
CA ALA A 499 -5.16 -11.48 -1.22
C ALA A 499 -6.60 -11.74 -0.73
N PRO A 500 -7.59 -10.89 -1.05
CA PRO A 500 -8.97 -11.18 -0.70
C PRO A 500 -9.40 -12.47 -1.40
N LYS A 501 -9.91 -13.45 -0.63
CA LYS A 501 -10.73 -14.56 -1.16
C LYS A 501 -12.02 -13.96 -1.74
N LYS A 502 -11.95 -13.47 -2.98
CA LYS A 502 -13.05 -13.68 -3.93
C LYS A 502 -13.00 -15.17 -4.29
N SER A 503 -14.15 -15.81 -4.42
CA SER A 503 -14.28 -17.13 -5.07
C SER A 503 -13.59 -17.08 -6.43
N ARG A 504 -12.31 -17.45 -6.46
CA ARG A 504 -11.51 -17.58 -7.66
C ARG A 504 -11.55 -19.05 -8.04
N ILE A 505 -12.10 -19.30 -9.22
CA ILE A 505 -11.63 -20.38 -10.07
C ILE A 505 -10.09 -20.29 -10.07
N ASP A 506 -9.43 -21.42 -9.85
CA ASP A 506 -7.98 -21.53 -9.84
C ASP A 506 -7.43 -21.20 -11.23
N VAL A 507 -6.92 -19.97 -11.40
CA VAL A 507 -6.30 -19.49 -12.65
C VAL A 507 -4.78 -19.73 -12.65
N ASN A 508 -4.22 -20.42 -11.63
CA ASN A 508 -2.81 -20.82 -11.63
C ASN A 508 -2.51 -21.99 -12.59
N GLN A 509 -3.42 -22.28 -13.52
CA GLN A 509 -3.16 -23.10 -14.69
C GLN A 509 -3.49 -22.38 -16.01
N ASP A 510 -3.47 -21.04 -16.04
CA ASP A 510 -3.50 -20.30 -17.31
C ASP A 510 -2.06 -20.14 -17.86
N PRO A 511 -1.70 -20.83 -18.96
CA PRO A 511 -0.36 -20.79 -19.53
C PRO A 511 0.04 -19.42 -20.12
N PHE A 512 -0.86 -18.43 -20.16
CA PHE A 512 -0.62 -17.17 -20.87
C PHE A 512 0.00 -16.03 -20.04
N PHE A 513 -0.05 -16.03 -18.70
CA PHE A 513 0.40 -14.86 -17.90
C PHE A 513 1.09 -15.18 -16.56
N PRO A 514 2.40 -15.50 -16.57
CA PRO A 514 3.24 -15.43 -15.39
C PRO A 514 3.95 -14.06 -15.36
N SER A 515 3.35 -13.00 -14.80
CA SER A 515 4.12 -11.76 -14.54
C SER A 515 3.87 -11.18 -13.15
N TYR A 516 4.97 -10.90 -12.46
CA TYR A 516 5.03 -10.44 -11.08
C TYR A 516 4.65 -8.95 -10.90
N TRP A 517 4.50 -8.19 -11.99
CA TRP A 517 4.17 -6.75 -11.98
C TRP A 517 2.71 -6.44 -12.37
N CYS A 518 2.01 -7.34 -13.05
CA CYS A 518 0.61 -7.17 -13.43
C CYS A 518 -0.32 -7.45 -12.24
N LYS A 519 -0.54 -6.43 -11.39
CA LYS A 519 -1.49 -6.55 -10.27
C LYS A 519 -2.93 -6.45 -10.80
N LYS A 520 -3.68 -7.57 -10.74
CA LYS A 520 -5.10 -7.63 -11.16
C LYS A 520 -6.01 -6.59 -10.46
N ASN A 521 -5.67 -6.18 -9.24
CA ASN A 521 -6.49 -5.25 -8.44
C ASN A 521 -5.91 -3.83 -8.47
N TRP A 522 -6.20 -3.04 -9.49
CA TRP A 522 -6.03 -1.58 -9.46
C TRP A 522 -7.39 -0.96 -9.12
N ASN A 523 -7.72 -0.90 -7.82
CA ASN A 523 -9.05 -0.47 -7.38
C ASN A 523 -9.25 1.04 -7.53
N LEU A 524 -10.49 1.50 -7.55
CA LEU A 524 -10.77 2.93 -7.46
C LEU A 524 -10.49 3.42 -6.03
N SER A 525 -9.66 4.46 -5.89
CA SER A 525 -9.34 5.04 -4.58
C SER A 525 -10.60 5.54 -3.87
N LYS A 526 -10.68 5.38 -2.54
CA LYS A 526 -11.84 5.84 -1.75
C LYS A 526 -11.96 7.36 -1.82
N MET A 527 -13.15 7.86 -2.16
CA MET A 527 -13.43 9.30 -2.22
C MET A 527 -13.33 9.95 -0.84
N SER A 528 -12.53 11.01 -0.74
CA SER A 528 -12.47 11.90 0.43
C SER A 528 -13.69 12.82 0.48
N ASP A 529 -13.94 13.46 1.63
CA ASP A 529 -15.04 14.44 1.75
C ASP A 529 -14.83 15.69 0.86
N PHE A 530 -13.57 16.00 0.56
CA PHE A 530 -13.19 17.04 -0.39
C PHE A 530 -13.58 16.67 -1.82
N ASP A 531 -13.37 15.41 -2.22
CA ASP A 531 -13.77 14.92 -3.55
C ASP A 531 -15.28 15.06 -3.74
N LYS A 532 -16.07 14.78 -2.70
CA LYS A 532 -17.55 14.94 -2.73
C LYS A 532 -17.99 16.38 -3.00
N GLU A 533 -17.21 17.39 -2.61
CA GLU A 533 -17.52 18.81 -2.86
C GLU A 533 -17.30 19.19 -4.33
N PHE A 534 -16.19 18.78 -4.93
CA PHE A 534 -15.92 18.98 -6.37
C PHE A 534 -16.90 18.22 -7.27
N PHE A 535 -17.37 17.04 -6.84
CA PHE A 535 -18.46 16.32 -7.50
C PHE A 535 -19.77 17.13 -7.55
N LYS A 536 -20.10 17.89 -6.49
CA LYS A 536 -21.29 18.75 -6.47
C LYS A 536 -21.18 19.94 -7.42
N GLN A 537 -20.00 20.52 -7.58
CA GLN A 537 -19.76 21.66 -8.47
C GLN A 537 -19.86 21.30 -9.96
N SER A 538 -19.70 20.02 -10.30
CA SER A 538 -19.80 19.49 -11.67
C SER A 538 -21.25 19.27 -12.15
N LYS A 539 -22.25 19.68 -11.35
CA LYS A 539 -23.69 19.57 -11.66
C LYS A 539 -24.17 20.80 -12.45
N LYS A 540 -23.90 20.86 -13.75
CA LYS A 540 -24.57 21.83 -14.64
C LYS A 540 -25.13 21.11 -15.87
N ARG A 541 -26.47 21.10 -16.00
CA ARG A 541 -27.15 20.76 -17.24
C ARG A 541 -27.41 22.03 -18.04
N ARG A 542 -27.10 21.99 -19.33
CA ARG A 542 -27.92 22.50 -20.43
C ARG A 542 -27.40 21.87 -21.72
N THR A 543 -28.17 20.96 -22.29
CA THR A 543 -27.99 20.51 -23.66
C THR A 543 -29.08 21.18 -24.50
N SER A 544 -28.69 22.15 -25.32
CA SER A 544 -29.54 22.66 -26.38
C SER A 544 -29.06 22.03 -27.69
N THR A 545 -29.98 21.45 -28.46
CA THR A 545 -29.71 21.10 -29.85
C THR A 545 -29.33 22.38 -30.61
N ILE A 546 -28.22 22.35 -31.35
CA ILE A 546 -27.78 23.48 -32.18
C ILE A 546 -28.52 23.36 -33.53
N PRO A 547 -29.43 24.31 -33.87
CA PRO A 547 -30.06 24.32 -35.20
C PRO A 547 -28.98 24.51 -36.28
N ASP A 548 -29.15 23.85 -37.43
CA ASP A 548 -28.26 23.94 -38.59
C ASP A 548 -26.79 23.62 -38.30
N ILE A 549 -26.55 22.58 -37.48
CA ILE A 549 -25.23 22.20 -36.98
C ILE A 549 -24.16 22.05 -38.07
N ILE A 550 -24.51 21.51 -39.25
CA ILE A 550 -23.55 21.33 -40.35
C ILE A 550 -23.04 22.67 -40.87
N GLU A 551 -23.94 23.60 -41.22
CA GLU A 551 -23.53 24.89 -41.79
C GLU A 551 -22.77 25.73 -40.75
N LYS A 552 -23.14 25.63 -39.47
CA LYS A 552 -22.37 26.26 -38.39
C LYS A 552 -20.96 25.68 -38.25
N LEU A 553 -20.81 24.35 -38.32
CA LEU A 553 -19.50 23.73 -38.18
C LEU A 553 -18.61 24.04 -39.40
N ILE A 554 -19.19 24.10 -40.61
CA ILE A 554 -18.51 24.58 -41.81
C ILE A 554 -18.06 26.04 -41.63
N GLN A 555 -18.93 26.91 -41.08
CA GLN A 555 -18.55 28.29 -40.78
C GLN A 555 -17.41 28.37 -39.77
N HIS A 556 -17.46 27.60 -38.68
CA HIS A 556 -16.37 27.53 -37.71
C HIS A 556 -15.07 27.03 -38.34
N SER A 557 -15.15 25.98 -39.17
CA SER A 557 -14.04 25.39 -39.91
C SER A 557 -13.38 26.41 -40.86
N LYS A 558 -14.19 27.21 -41.57
CA LYS A 558 -13.69 28.32 -42.41
C LYS A 558 -13.05 29.45 -41.60
N SER A 559 -13.56 29.71 -40.40
CA SER A 559 -13.02 30.74 -39.50
C SER A 559 -11.84 30.28 -38.65
N PHE A 560 -11.47 28.99 -38.74
CA PHE A 560 -10.34 28.46 -37.99
C PHE A 560 -9.05 29.17 -38.44
N PRO A 561 -8.23 29.71 -37.52
CA PRO A 561 -7.16 30.65 -37.88
C PRO A 561 -6.00 30.01 -38.62
N ILE A 562 -5.88 28.67 -38.58
CA ILE A 562 -4.84 27.94 -39.30
C ILE A 562 -5.46 27.28 -40.54
N PRO A 563 -4.91 27.50 -41.74
CA PRO A 563 -5.39 26.86 -42.95
C PRO A 563 -5.31 25.34 -42.88
N PHE A 564 -6.36 24.67 -43.34
CA PHE A 564 -6.31 23.24 -43.61
C PHE A 564 -5.41 22.97 -44.83
N PRO A 565 -4.44 22.04 -44.74
CA PRO A 565 -3.63 21.64 -45.88
C PRO A 565 -4.40 20.98 -47.02
N ILE A 566 -5.53 20.34 -46.72
CA ILE A 566 -6.38 19.63 -47.68
C ILE A 566 -7.86 19.88 -47.38
N GLU A 567 -8.68 19.80 -48.44
CA GLU A 567 -10.14 20.01 -48.37
C GLU A 567 -10.94 18.69 -48.37
N SER A 568 -10.33 17.59 -48.80
CA SER A 568 -11.02 16.31 -49.09
C SER A 568 -11.72 15.67 -47.90
N ILE A 569 -11.25 15.95 -46.67
CA ILE A 569 -11.80 15.43 -45.41
C ILE A 569 -12.81 16.37 -44.74
N ARG A 570 -12.96 17.60 -45.23
CA ARG A 570 -13.77 18.64 -44.58
C ARG A 570 -15.24 18.48 -44.93
N LEU A 571 -16.12 18.82 -43.99
CA LEU A 571 -17.58 18.77 -44.15
C LEU A 571 -18.06 19.58 -45.35
N GLU A 572 -17.43 20.71 -45.64
CA GLU A 572 -17.76 21.52 -46.80
C GLU A 572 -17.64 20.74 -48.10
N LYS A 573 -16.61 19.90 -48.23
CA LYS A 573 -16.39 19.07 -49.41
C LYS A 573 -17.23 17.80 -49.35
N LEU A 574 -17.25 17.14 -48.19
CA LEU A 574 -17.94 15.86 -48.01
C LEU A 574 -19.47 15.98 -48.16
N LYS A 575 -20.08 17.13 -47.86
CA LYS A 575 -21.54 17.31 -48.05
C LYS A 575 -21.99 17.24 -49.50
N GLU A 576 -21.07 17.38 -50.46
CA GLU A 576 -21.36 17.25 -51.89
C GLU A 576 -21.57 15.78 -52.31
N SER A 577 -20.96 14.84 -51.60
CA SER A 577 -20.94 13.41 -51.98
C SER A 577 -21.46 12.46 -50.90
N ARG A 578 -21.62 12.91 -49.65
CA ARG A 578 -22.05 12.10 -48.51
C ARG A 578 -23.44 12.48 -48.01
N PRO A 579 -24.24 11.53 -47.51
CA PRO A 579 -25.55 11.82 -46.95
C PRO A 579 -25.47 12.81 -45.78
N ILE A 580 -26.28 13.87 -45.82
CA ILE A 580 -26.32 14.93 -44.80
C ILE A 580 -26.58 14.38 -43.39
N GLU A 581 -27.53 13.44 -43.24
CA GLU A 581 -27.82 12.84 -41.92
C GLU A 581 -26.64 12.03 -41.37
N ARG A 582 -25.81 11.46 -42.25
CA ARG A 582 -24.60 10.75 -41.85
C ARG A 582 -23.54 11.70 -41.31
N LEU A 583 -23.27 12.79 -42.02
CA LEU A 583 -22.35 13.83 -41.56
C LEU A 583 -22.82 14.46 -40.24
N LYS A 584 -24.13 14.72 -40.12
CA LYS A 584 -24.75 15.20 -38.88
C LYS A 584 -24.53 14.23 -37.73
N ARG A 585 -24.75 12.93 -37.93
CA ARG A 585 -24.47 11.89 -36.94
C ARG A 585 -23.01 11.92 -36.51
N ASN A 586 -22.06 12.00 -37.45
CA ASN A 586 -20.63 12.05 -37.14
C ASN A 586 -20.33 13.21 -36.19
N ILE A 587 -20.79 14.43 -36.50
CA ILE A 587 -20.63 15.61 -35.64
C ILE A 587 -21.18 15.38 -34.22
N LEU A 588 -22.45 14.96 -34.12
CA LEU A 588 -23.17 14.79 -32.84
C LEU A 588 -22.58 13.67 -31.98
N SER A 589 -21.97 12.69 -32.63
CA SER A 589 -21.39 11.52 -31.98
C SER A 589 -19.99 11.73 -31.43
N THR A 590 -19.30 12.80 -31.84
CA THR A 590 -17.94 13.07 -31.42
C THR A 590 -17.91 13.75 -30.05
N TYR A 591 -17.20 13.17 -29.09
CA TYR A 591 -17.07 13.71 -27.74
C TYR A 591 -15.71 13.42 -27.10
N PRO A 592 -15.29 14.22 -26.10
CA PRO A 592 -14.16 13.88 -25.24
C PRO A 592 -14.49 12.66 -24.38
N LEU A 593 -13.52 11.79 -24.16
CA LEU A 593 -13.62 10.56 -23.38
C LEU A 593 -12.50 10.53 -22.32
N ILE A 594 -12.88 10.31 -21.06
CA ILE A 594 -11.93 10.21 -19.94
C ILE A 594 -12.21 8.95 -19.09
N HIS A 595 -11.18 8.39 -18.48
CA HIS A 595 -11.33 7.28 -17.54
C HIS A 595 -11.67 7.77 -16.13
N GLU A 596 -12.43 7.02 -15.33
CA GLU A 596 -12.85 7.50 -14.00
C GLU A 596 -11.70 7.74 -13.03
N LYS A 597 -10.62 6.96 -13.12
CA LYS A 597 -9.39 7.21 -12.35
C LYS A 597 -8.74 8.55 -12.72
N VAL A 598 -8.78 8.91 -14.00
CA VAL A 598 -8.23 10.19 -14.50
C VAL A 598 -9.10 11.35 -14.02
N PHE A 599 -10.42 11.16 -13.94
CA PHE A 599 -11.32 12.15 -13.37
C PHE A 599 -10.97 12.46 -11.90
N LEU A 600 -10.72 11.43 -11.08
CA LEU A 600 -10.26 11.62 -9.69
C LEU A 600 -8.88 12.31 -9.62
N LEU A 601 -7.95 11.91 -10.48
CA LEU A 601 -6.64 12.56 -10.60
C LEU A 601 -6.77 14.05 -10.94
N MET A 602 -7.71 14.44 -11.82
CA MET A 602 -7.95 15.85 -12.13
C MET A 602 -8.46 16.65 -10.92
N ILE A 603 -9.23 16.05 -10.02
CA ILE A 603 -9.66 16.68 -8.76
C ILE A 603 -8.43 16.92 -7.87
N GLN A 604 -7.61 15.89 -7.68
CA GLN A 604 -6.40 15.98 -6.87
C GLN A 604 -5.40 16.99 -7.46
N PHE A 605 -5.30 17.05 -8.79
CA PHE A 605 -4.48 18.03 -9.50
C PHE A 605 -4.90 19.47 -9.22
N LEU A 606 -6.21 19.77 -9.30
CA LEU A 606 -6.70 21.11 -9.01
C LEU A 606 -6.42 21.49 -7.56
N LYS A 607 -6.65 20.57 -6.62
CA LYS A 607 -6.29 20.77 -5.20
C LYS A 607 -4.81 21.09 -5.04
N TYR A 608 -3.94 20.25 -5.62
CA TYR A 608 -2.50 20.42 -5.59
C TYR A 608 -2.10 21.79 -6.15
N LYS A 609 -2.65 22.19 -7.30
CA LYS A 609 -2.30 23.47 -7.93
C LYS A 609 -2.78 24.68 -7.12
N CYS A 610 -3.93 24.60 -6.47
CA CYS A 610 -4.41 25.64 -5.56
C CYS A 610 -3.53 25.76 -4.30
N GLU A 611 -3.04 24.64 -3.75
CA GLU A 611 -2.23 24.62 -2.52
C GLU A 611 -0.76 24.96 -2.78
N HIS A 612 -0.17 24.37 -3.82
CA HIS A 612 1.27 24.32 -4.04
C HIS A 612 1.75 24.99 -5.34
N GLY A 613 0.84 25.39 -6.24
CA GLY A 613 1.20 26.03 -7.50
C GLY A 613 1.93 27.38 -7.34
N SER A 614 2.53 27.85 -8.43
CA SER A 614 3.06 29.21 -8.50
C SER A 614 1.93 30.25 -8.33
N HIS A 615 2.27 31.52 -8.10
CA HIS A 615 1.22 32.57 -8.03
C HIS A 615 0.38 32.65 -9.31
N ILE A 616 0.99 32.44 -10.49
CA ILE A 616 0.31 32.39 -11.79
C ILE A 616 -0.66 31.21 -11.85
N GLU A 617 -0.21 30.04 -11.41
CA GLU A 617 -1.03 28.83 -11.40
C GLU A 617 -2.19 28.98 -10.40
N LYS A 618 -1.91 29.44 -9.18
CA LYS A 618 -2.93 29.65 -8.15
C LYS A 618 -4.02 30.61 -8.62
N GLU A 619 -3.64 31.73 -9.24
CA GLU A 619 -4.60 32.68 -9.83
C GLU A 619 -5.44 32.05 -10.94
N LEU A 620 -4.84 31.18 -11.77
CA LEU A 620 -5.57 30.49 -12.82
C LEU A 620 -6.53 29.43 -12.25
N TYR A 621 -6.13 28.66 -11.23
CA TYR A 621 -6.86 27.48 -10.77
C TYR A 621 -7.83 27.72 -9.63
N LYS A 622 -7.73 28.82 -8.87
CA LYS A 622 -8.52 29.10 -7.65
C LYS A 622 -10.04 28.85 -7.78
N ASP A 623 -10.61 29.12 -8.96
CA ASP A 623 -12.05 28.98 -9.24
C ASP A 623 -12.36 27.96 -10.35
N LYS A 624 -11.38 27.13 -10.77
CA LYS A 624 -11.56 26.17 -11.86
C LYS A 624 -12.19 24.87 -11.36
N SER A 625 -13.25 24.44 -12.04
CA SER A 625 -13.80 23.09 -11.91
C SER A 625 -13.10 22.10 -12.85
N VAL A 626 -13.24 20.80 -12.60
CA VAL A 626 -12.74 19.74 -13.49
C VAL A 626 -13.30 19.90 -14.91
N LEU A 627 -14.58 20.27 -15.04
CA LEU A 627 -15.21 20.55 -16.34
C LEU A 627 -14.48 21.69 -17.07
N SER A 628 -14.15 22.78 -16.38
CA SER A 628 -13.40 23.89 -16.98
C SER A 628 -11.95 23.53 -17.30
N LEU A 629 -11.35 22.60 -16.54
CA LEU A 629 -10.02 22.05 -16.83
C LEU A 629 -10.02 21.20 -18.11
N ILE A 630 -11.05 20.37 -18.31
CA ILE A 630 -11.21 19.59 -19.55
C ILE A 630 -11.34 20.50 -20.77
N ASP A 631 -12.20 21.53 -20.69
CA ASP A 631 -12.36 22.49 -21.80
C ASP A 631 -11.05 23.22 -22.12
N ARG A 632 -10.28 23.56 -21.08
CA ARG A 632 -8.95 24.14 -21.22
C ARG A 632 -7.97 23.17 -21.89
N ILE A 633 -7.91 21.92 -21.45
CA ILE A 633 -7.08 20.85 -22.05
C ILE A 633 -7.39 20.66 -23.54
N LEU A 634 -8.67 20.81 -23.93
CA LEU A 634 -9.10 20.68 -25.32
C LEU A 634 -8.73 21.91 -26.17
N LYS A 635 -8.82 23.12 -25.61
CA LYS A 635 -8.69 24.38 -26.37
C LYS A 635 -7.32 25.03 -26.35
N LYS A 636 -6.48 24.74 -25.35
CA LYS A 636 -5.19 25.43 -25.13
C LYS A 636 -3.98 24.62 -25.60
N ARG A 637 -4.20 23.58 -26.40
CA ARG A 637 -3.13 22.82 -27.06
C ARG A 637 -2.45 23.70 -28.12
N ALA A 638 -1.17 23.44 -28.38
CA ALA A 638 -0.54 23.95 -29.59
C ALA A 638 -1.23 23.38 -30.83
N ILE A 639 -1.09 24.04 -31.97
CA ILE A 639 -1.52 23.50 -33.26
C ILE A 639 -0.64 22.32 -33.63
N THR A 640 0.68 22.50 -33.53
CA THR A 640 1.67 21.44 -33.70
C THR A 640 2.65 21.44 -32.55
N PHE A 641 3.11 20.25 -32.16
CA PHE A 641 4.08 20.07 -31.09
C PHE A 641 4.90 18.81 -31.31
N VAL A 642 6.18 18.96 -31.68
CA VAL A 642 6.99 17.86 -32.19
C VAL A 642 8.45 17.86 -31.70
N GLY A 643 9.05 16.68 -31.66
CA GLY A 643 10.47 16.49 -31.36
C GLY A 643 10.83 16.59 -29.87
N SER A 644 12.13 16.51 -29.58
CA SER A 644 12.71 16.52 -28.23
C SER A 644 12.98 17.92 -27.67
N HIS A 645 12.95 18.93 -28.55
CA HIS A 645 13.10 20.34 -28.20
C HIS A 645 11.76 21.08 -28.31
N ASP A 646 10.65 20.33 -28.39
CA ASP A 646 9.30 20.88 -28.36
C ASP A 646 9.10 21.97 -29.42
N LYS A 647 9.39 21.67 -30.68
CA LYS A 647 9.09 22.58 -31.78
C LYS A 647 7.58 22.74 -31.87
N TYR A 648 7.10 23.97 -31.86
CA TYR A 648 5.68 24.27 -31.75
C TYR A 648 5.19 25.29 -32.78
N LYS A 649 3.87 25.24 -32.99
CA LYS A 649 3.08 26.30 -33.63
C LYS A 649 1.84 26.52 -32.79
N LEU A 650 1.55 27.76 -32.42
CA LEU A 650 0.37 28.13 -31.64
C LEU A 650 -0.82 28.45 -32.55
N ILE A 651 -2.02 28.50 -31.96
CA ILE A 651 -3.24 28.89 -32.68
C ILE A 651 -3.21 30.34 -33.18
N SER A 652 -2.40 31.20 -32.54
CA SER A 652 -2.09 32.55 -33.01
C SER A 652 -1.25 32.56 -34.30
N GLY A 653 -0.69 31.42 -34.69
CA GLY A 653 0.25 31.29 -35.81
C GLY A 653 1.71 31.47 -35.41
N GLU A 654 2.01 31.85 -34.16
CA GLU A 654 3.37 31.99 -33.66
C GLU A 654 4.07 30.64 -33.57
N GLU A 655 5.33 30.58 -34.00
CA GLU A 655 6.14 29.37 -34.07
C GLU A 655 7.40 29.52 -33.22
N GLY A 656 7.88 28.42 -32.66
CA GLY A 656 9.09 28.42 -31.85
C GLY A 656 9.61 27.03 -31.53
N VAL A 657 10.66 27.01 -30.72
CA VAL A 657 11.34 25.81 -30.22
C VAL A 657 11.72 26.10 -28.78
N ASP A 658 11.59 25.08 -27.92
CA ASP A 658 11.97 25.12 -26.50
C ASP A 658 11.17 26.14 -25.65
N GLY A 659 11.49 26.23 -24.37
CA GLY A 659 10.90 27.23 -23.46
C GLY A 659 9.55 26.84 -22.86
N TRP A 660 8.97 25.71 -23.28
CA TRP A 660 7.67 25.21 -22.80
C TRP A 660 7.69 24.88 -21.30
N GLU A 661 8.86 24.53 -20.75
CA GLU A 661 9.07 24.26 -19.33
C GLU A 661 8.84 25.46 -18.41
N LYS A 662 8.80 26.68 -18.96
CA LYS A 662 8.58 27.92 -18.21
C LYS A 662 7.10 28.28 -18.06
N ILE A 663 6.21 27.62 -18.80
CA ILE A 663 4.77 27.93 -18.77
C ILE A 663 4.19 27.62 -17.40
N GLY A 664 3.61 28.63 -16.77
CA GLY A 664 3.09 28.55 -15.39
C GLY A 664 4.11 28.85 -14.31
N THR A 665 5.38 29.12 -14.65
CA THR A 665 6.38 29.61 -13.70
C THR A 665 6.51 31.15 -13.80
N PRO A 666 7.12 31.82 -12.80
CA PRO A 666 7.41 33.26 -12.89
C PRO A 666 8.28 33.65 -14.10
N GLU A 667 8.97 32.70 -14.71
CA GLU A 667 9.82 32.89 -15.89
C GLU A 667 9.07 32.75 -17.22
N GLN A 668 7.75 32.48 -17.21
CA GLN A 668 6.93 32.44 -18.42
C GLN A 668 7.03 33.76 -19.19
N LYS A 669 7.01 33.70 -20.54
CA LYS A 669 7.08 34.87 -21.42
C LYS A 669 6.18 34.68 -22.62
N PRO A 670 5.57 35.76 -23.14
CA PRO A 670 4.84 35.68 -24.40
C PRO A 670 5.72 35.10 -25.53
N PRO A 671 5.17 34.25 -26.42
CA PRO A 671 3.76 33.83 -26.47
C PRO A 671 3.42 32.61 -25.60
N LEU A 672 4.39 32.06 -24.87
CA LEU A 672 4.24 30.88 -24.02
C LEU A 672 3.79 31.28 -22.61
N LEU A 673 2.53 31.72 -22.51
CA LEU A 673 1.87 32.05 -21.25
C LEU A 673 0.90 30.95 -20.83
N LEU A 674 0.80 30.68 -19.53
CA LEU A 674 -0.13 29.69 -19.00
C LEU A 674 -1.59 30.00 -19.38
N GLU A 675 -1.98 31.26 -19.51
CA GLU A 675 -3.34 31.61 -19.94
C GLU A 675 -3.66 31.11 -21.37
N ASP A 676 -2.65 30.98 -22.23
CA ASP A 676 -2.79 30.67 -23.65
C ASP A 676 -2.32 29.27 -24.05
N CYS A 677 -1.48 28.65 -23.24
CA CYS A 677 -0.88 27.35 -23.50
C CYS A 677 -1.06 26.39 -22.31
N LEU A 678 -1.02 25.09 -22.58
CA LEU A 678 -0.92 24.08 -21.53
C LEU A 678 0.50 24.04 -20.94
N SER A 679 0.61 23.93 -19.61
CA SER A 679 1.88 23.56 -18.97
C SER A 679 2.16 22.06 -19.11
N TYR A 680 3.41 21.63 -18.87
CA TYR A 680 3.75 20.19 -18.87
C TYR A 680 2.91 19.37 -17.88
N ASP A 681 2.58 19.95 -16.73
CA ASP A 681 1.76 19.27 -15.73
C ASP A 681 0.33 19.05 -16.26
N GLU A 682 -0.23 20.01 -17.02
CA GLU A 682 -1.51 19.85 -17.72
C GLU A 682 -1.40 18.87 -18.90
N MET A 683 -0.28 18.86 -19.61
CA MET A 683 -0.05 17.95 -20.74
C MET A 683 -0.08 16.48 -20.30
N LYS A 684 0.40 16.16 -19.09
CA LYS A 684 0.29 14.79 -18.54
C LYS A 684 -1.17 14.34 -18.37
N LEU A 685 -2.04 15.23 -17.88
CA LEU A 685 -3.48 14.96 -17.82
C LEU A 685 -4.08 14.88 -19.22
N SER A 686 -3.69 15.80 -20.10
CA SER A 686 -4.12 15.85 -21.50
C SER A 686 -3.82 14.56 -22.26
N ALA A 687 -2.72 13.88 -21.92
CA ALA A 687 -2.36 12.57 -22.46
C ALA A 687 -3.36 11.45 -22.12
N MET A 688 -4.30 11.69 -21.21
CA MET A 688 -5.35 10.75 -20.82
C MET A 688 -6.75 11.31 -21.09
N VAL A 689 -6.86 12.36 -21.92
CA VAL A 689 -8.10 12.89 -22.47
C VAL A 689 -8.19 12.54 -23.95
N TYR A 690 -9.05 11.59 -24.27
CA TYR A 690 -9.21 11.06 -25.63
C TYR A 690 -10.43 11.69 -26.31
N ILE A 691 -10.56 11.48 -27.63
CA ILE A 691 -11.74 11.89 -28.39
C ILE A 691 -12.20 10.71 -29.24
N SER A 692 -13.49 10.42 -29.18
CA SER A 692 -14.13 9.35 -29.95
C SER A 692 -15.32 9.90 -30.73
N GLY A 693 -15.49 9.45 -31.97
CA GLY A 693 -16.66 9.77 -32.78
C GLY A 693 -16.76 8.91 -34.04
N TYR A 694 -17.93 8.94 -34.69
CA TYR A 694 -18.04 8.41 -36.04
C TYR A 694 -17.30 9.31 -37.03
N THR A 695 -16.75 8.71 -38.07
CA THR A 695 -16.07 9.42 -39.16
C THR A 695 -16.41 8.82 -40.52
N GLU A 696 -16.34 9.67 -41.55
CA GLU A 696 -16.14 9.23 -42.92
C GLU A 696 -14.69 8.78 -43.12
N CYS A 697 -14.49 7.73 -43.91
CA CYS A 697 -13.20 7.40 -44.50
C CYS A 697 -13.20 7.80 -45.98
N ILE A 698 -12.12 8.39 -46.46
CA ILE A 698 -11.96 8.77 -47.87
C ILE A 698 -10.92 7.93 -48.62
N ASN A 699 -10.16 7.11 -47.90
CA ASN A 699 -9.20 6.12 -48.39
C ASN A 699 -8.95 5.06 -47.30
N ILE A 700 -8.13 4.05 -47.59
CA ILE A 700 -7.84 2.94 -46.67
C ILE A 700 -6.99 3.34 -45.43
N GLY A 701 -6.52 4.59 -45.34
CA GLY A 701 -5.80 5.09 -44.18
C GLY A 701 -4.31 4.74 -44.14
N GLU A 702 -3.70 4.41 -45.28
CA GLU A 702 -2.27 4.12 -45.33
C GLU A 702 -1.42 5.34 -44.98
N ARG A 703 -0.20 5.13 -44.47
CA ARG A 703 0.67 6.23 -44.01
C ARG A 703 0.97 7.28 -45.09
N LEU A 704 1.02 6.88 -46.37
CA LEU A 704 1.35 7.75 -47.50
C LEU A 704 0.13 8.34 -48.22
N ASN A 705 -1.08 8.24 -47.65
CA ASN A 705 -2.32 8.57 -48.34
C ASN A 705 -2.45 10.04 -48.78
N LYS A 706 -1.81 10.98 -48.06
CA LYS A 706 -1.71 12.42 -48.40
C LYS A 706 -3.06 13.11 -48.71
N GLY A 707 -4.17 12.58 -48.23
CA GLY A 707 -5.49 13.17 -48.46
C GLY A 707 -6.12 12.82 -49.80
N ILE A 708 -5.52 11.88 -50.55
CA ILE A 708 -6.02 11.45 -51.85
C ILE A 708 -7.27 10.59 -51.62
N VAL A 709 -8.37 10.96 -52.29
CA VAL A 709 -9.63 10.22 -52.24
C VAL A 709 -9.47 8.94 -53.06
N ASN A 710 -9.75 7.81 -52.45
CA ASN A 710 -9.83 6.50 -53.10
C ASN A 710 -10.88 5.64 -52.37
N GLU A 711 -11.98 5.34 -53.04
CA GLU A 711 -13.10 4.61 -52.43
C GLU A 711 -12.99 3.08 -52.61
N ASP A 712 -11.92 2.60 -53.22
CA ASP A 712 -11.69 1.17 -53.41
C ASP A 712 -11.30 0.51 -52.08
N ASN A 713 -12.03 -0.56 -51.72
CA ASN A 713 -11.74 -1.40 -50.55
C ASN A 713 -11.69 -0.63 -49.21
N ILE A 714 -12.48 0.44 -49.07
CA ILE A 714 -12.61 1.17 -47.80
C ILE A 714 -13.85 0.73 -47.02
N GLU A 715 -13.78 0.88 -45.70
CA GLU A 715 -14.97 0.98 -44.87
C GLU A 715 -15.41 2.46 -44.88
N GLU A 716 -16.55 2.77 -45.50
CA GLU A 716 -17.02 4.15 -45.62
C GLU A 716 -17.24 4.84 -44.26
N GLU A 717 -17.70 4.06 -43.28
CA GLU A 717 -18.07 4.51 -41.95
C GLU A 717 -17.32 3.72 -40.88
N ALA A 718 -16.68 4.44 -39.96
CA ALA A 718 -16.03 3.84 -38.81
C ALA A 718 -16.27 4.69 -37.55
N VAL A 719 -16.01 4.11 -36.38
CA VAL A 719 -15.70 4.88 -35.17
C VAL A 719 -14.19 5.08 -35.14
N ILE A 720 -13.73 6.28 -34.83
CA ILE A 720 -12.31 6.58 -34.66
C ILE A 720 -12.05 7.17 -33.28
N ILE A 721 -11.01 6.66 -32.61
CA ILE A 721 -10.60 7.09 -31.27
C ILE A 721 -9.18 7.65 -31.35
N GLY A 722 -9.01 8.91 -30.96
CA GLY A 722 -7.69 9.57 -30.83
C GLY A 722 -7.09 9.29 -29.46
N LEU A 723 -5.99 8.55 -29.44
CA LEU A 723 -5.35 8.05 -28.23
C LEU A 723 -3.93 8.57 -28.10
N ILE A 724 -3.53 8.90 -26.87
CA ILE A 724 -2.21 9.48 -26.62
C ILE A 724 -1.41 8.49 -25.77
N GLY A 725 -0.36 7.93 -26.37
CA GLY A 725 0.53 6.97 -25.72
C GLY A 725 1.61 7.63 -24.86
N PRO A 726 2.36 6.84 -24.08
CA PRO A 726 3.43 7.36 -23.23
C PRO A 726 4.60 7.97 -24.03
N ARG A 727 5.11 9.14 -23.59
CA ARG A 727 6.18 9.90 -24.25
C ARG A 727 7.46 9.94 -23.42
N PHE A 728 8.55 9.32 -23.92
CA PHE A 728 9.88 9.34 -23.28
C PHE A 728 10.91 10.23 -23.98
N HIS A 729 10.50 10.92 -25.06
CA HIS A 729 11.40 11.62 -25.96
C HIS A 729 11.98 12.94 -25.38
N ARG A 730 11.29 13.58 -24.42
CA ARG A 730 11.77 14.74 -23.66
C ARG A 730 12.20 14.25 -22.27
N ARG A 731 13.49 14.36 -21.96
CA ARG A 731 14.03 13.94 -20.65
C ARG A 731 13.39 14.76 -19.53
N GLY A 732 13.06 14.09 -18.42
CA GLY A 732 12.55 14.74 -17.23
C GLY A 732 11.12 15.27 -17.35
N LYS A 733 10.36 14.87 -18.37
CA LYS A 733 9.01 15.37 -18.66
C LYS A 733 8.06 14.27 -19.11
N MET A 734 6.77 14.47 -18.88
CA MET A 734 5.70 13.55 -19.30
C MET A 734 5.84 12.19 -18.60
N ASP A 735 5.61 11.08 -19.31
CA ASP A 735 5.68 9.73 -18.75
C ASP A 735 7.12 9.34 -18.34
N TYR A 736 8.15 10.05 -18.83
CA TYR A 736 9.52 9.91 -18.34
C TYR A 736 9.61 10.18 -16.83
N GLU A 737 8.81 11.12 -16.29
CA GLU A 737 8.84 11.45 -14.87
C GLU A 737 8.32 10.32 -13.98
N ASP A 738 7.43 9.46 -14.49
CA ASP A 738 6.73 8.48 -13.66
C ASP A 738 7.29 7.05 -13.86
N ILE A 739 7.80 6.75 -15.06
CA ILE A 739 8.15 5.38 -15.46
C ILE A 739 9.68 5.18 -15.55
N LEU A 740 10.42 6.22 -15.93
CA LEU A 740 11.88 6.15 -16.06
C LEU A 740 12.52 6.56 -14.75
N ILE A 741 13.33 5.66 -14.21
CA ILE A 741 14.08 5.88 -12.99
C ILE A 741 15.54 6.18 -13.36
N THR A 742 15.96 7.42 -13.10
CA THR A 742 17.31 7.88 -13.44
C THR A 742 18.01 8.55 -12.26
N PRO A 743 19.36 8.52 -12.18
CA PRO A 743 20.08 9.13 -11.07
C PRO A 743 19.83 10.63 -10.94
N GLN A 744 19.61 11.31 -12.07
CA GLN A 744 19.42 12.77 -12.09
C GLN A 744 18.00 13.19 -11.69
N GLN A 745 16.99 12.39 -12.02
CA GLN A 745 15.59 12.69 -11.73
C GLN A 745 15.15 12.12 -10.38
N ASN A 746 15.40 10.82 -10.17
CA ASN A 746 14.81 10.03 -9.08
C ASN A 746 15.65 10.16 -7.81
N CYS A 747 15.75 11.39 -7.32
CA CYS A 747 16.39 11.72 -6.06
C CYS A 747 15.40 12.43 -5.11
N PRO A 748 15.64 12.41 -3.79
CA PRO A 748 14.79 13.07 -2.80
C PRO A 748 14.58 14.57 -3.06
N GLU A 749 15.56 15.28 -3.65
CA GLU A 749 15.46 16.71 -3.98
C GLU A 749 14.38 17.00 -5.03
N ASN A 750 14.00 16.01 -5.82
CA ASN A 750 12.95 16.09 -6.82
C ASN A 750 11.64 15.43 -6.37
N GLY A 751 11.56 14.97 -5.12
CA GLY A 751 10.36 14.38 -4.53
C GLY A 751 10.24 12.86 -4.67
N TYR A 752 11.26 12.18 -5.21
CA TYR A 752 11.29 10.72 -5.40
C TYR A 752 11.90 10.00 -4.19
N GLY A 753 11.51 8.75 -3.97
CA GLY A 753 11.89 7.94 -2.82
C GLY A 753 11.05 8.25 -1.59
N LYS A 754 11.24 7.46 -0.52
CA LYS A 754 10.66 7.79 0.79
C LYS A 754 11.24 9.14 1.19
N VAL A 755 10.38 10.13 1.45
CA VAL A 755 10.85 11.36 2.09
C VAL A 755 11.26 10.95 3.48
N SER A 756 12.55 10.77 3.56
CA SER A 756 13.26 11.09 4.75
C SER A 756 12.94 12.56 5.11
N ARG A 757 11.95 12.82 5.96
CA ARG A 757 11.84 14.05 6.78
C ARG A 757 13.08 14.23 7.64
N SER A 758 14.17 14.56 6.98
CA SER A 758 15.43 14.86 7.63
C SER A 758 15.27 16.09 8.51
N PHE A 759 15.85 16.06 9.73
CA PHE A 759 16.00 17.24 10.60
C PHE A 759 16.57 18.41 9.82
N PHE A 760 17.35 18.14 8.78
CA PHE A 760 17.95 19.15 7.91
C PHE A 760 16.94 19.92 7.05
N ASP A 761 15.74 19.40 6.80
CA ASP A 761 14.72 20.13 6.04
C ASP A 761 14.04 21.24 6.85
N ILE A 762 14.33 21.35 8.15
CA ILE A 762 13.89 22.47 9.01
C ILE A 762 14.87 23.67 8.90
N PHE A 763 16.11 23.44 8.45
CA PHE A 763 17.19 24.45 8.50
C PHE A 763 17.54 25.11 7.15
N LYS A 764 16.96 24.66 6.03
CA LYS A 764 17.11 25.37 4.75
C LYS A 764 16.03 26.44 4.65
N THR A 765 16.42 27.66 4.26
CA THR A 765 15.56 28.85 4.10
C THR A 765 14.14 28.51 3.63
N ARG A 766 13.11 29.09 4.28
CA ARG A 766 11.66 28.86 4.11
C ARG A 766 11.19 28.51 2.68
N ASN A 767 11.78 29.12 1.65
CA ASN A 767 11.45 28.90 0.24
C ASN A 767 11.90 27.53 -0.34
N ASN A 768 13.05 26.99 0.09
CA ASN A 768 13.58 25.70 -0.40
C ASN A 768 12.84 24.48 0.18
N VAL A 769 12.23 24.65 1.36
CA VAL A 769 11.44 23.62 2.04
C VAL A 769 10.05 23.54 1.44
N GLN A 770 9.42 24.69 1.18
CA GLN A 770 8.14 24.75 0.46
C GLN A 770 8.23 24.15 -0.94
N ASN A 771 9.32 24.41 -1.69
CA ASN A 771 9.51 23.85 -3.02
C ASN A 771 9.70 22.32 -2.99
N ARG A 772 10.49 21.79 -2.05
CA ARG A 772 10.63 20.32 -1.90
C ARG A 772 9.34 19.64 -1.44
N HIS A 773 8.59 20.25 -0.52
CA HIS A 773 7.27 19.76 -0.13
C HIS A 773 6.30 19.76 -1.32
N ALA A 774 6.29 20.82 -2.14
CA ALA A 774 5.47 20.88 -3.34
C ALA A 774 5.84 19.78 -4.34
N LYS A 775 7.14 19.55 -4.59
CA LYS A 775 7.60 18.46 -5.47
C LYS A 775 7.20 17.08 -4.93
N LYS A 776 7.35 16.84 -3.63
CA LYS A 776 6.91 15.58 -3.02
C LYS A 776 5.40 15.40 -3.11
N ALA A 777 4.61 16.40 -2.74
CA ALA A 777 3.16 16.33 -2.85
C ALA A 777 2.69 16.08 -4.30
N LEU A 778 3.42 16.59 -5.30
CA LEU A 778 3.16 16.26 -6.70
C LEU A 778 3.44 14.77 -6.98
N ARG A 779 4.56 14.22 -6.48
CA ARG A 779 4.88 12.80 -6.62
C ARG A 779 3.88 11.92 -5.88
N ASP A 780 3.48 12.28 -4.66
CA ASP A 780 2.48 11.54 -3.89
C ASP A 780 1.14 11.43 -4.62
N MET A 781 0.69 12.52 -5.27
CA MET A 781 -0.51 12.47 -6.11
C MET A 781 -0.40 11.46 -7.27
N TRP A 782 0.77 11.38 -7.91
CA TRP A 782 1.01 10.40 -8.98
C TRP A 782 1.19 8.97 -8.44
N ASP A 783 1.84 8.82 -7.29
CA ASP A 783 2.00 7.55 -6.57
C ASP A 783 0.65 6.98 -6.16
N ASP A 784 -0.26 7.83 -5.68
CA ASP A 784 -1.64 7.48 -5.34
C ASP A 784 -2.44 7.08 -6.58
N PHE A 785 -2.32 7.82 -7.68
CA PHE A 785 -2.99 7.48 -8.94
C PHE A 785 -2.55 6.12 -9.47
N TYR A 786 -1.24 5.88 -9.54
CA TYR A 786 -0.70 4.61 -9.99
C TYR A 786 -0.76 3.55 -8.90
N GLU A 787 -1.03 3.85 -7.63
CA GLU A 787 -0.85 2.91 -6.50
C GLU A 787 0.52 2.23 -6.52
N VAL A 788 1.57 3.02 -6.85
CA VAL A 788 2.96 2.59 -6.91
C VAL A 788 3.82 3.71 -6.35
N THR A 789 4.63 3.41 -5.34
CA THR A 789 5.57 4.39 -4.77
C THR A 789 6.67 4.74 -5.77
N SER A 790 6.87 6.04 -6.01
CA SER A 790 8.00 6.57 -6.76
C SER A 790 9.31 6.29 -6.02
N LEU A 791 10.13 5.38 -6.56
CA LEU A 791 11.41 5.00 -5.96
C LEU A 791 12.52 6.01 -6.25
N SER A 792 13.50 6.07 -5.34
CA SER A 792 14.80 6.66 -5.65
C SER A 792 15.55 5.76 -6.64
N TYR A 793 16.53 6.32 -7.35
CA TYR A 793 17.36 5.53 -8.27
C TYR A 793 18.11 4.41 -7.54
N GLU A 794 18.65 4.70 -6.35
CA GLU A 794 19.36 3.74 -5.53
C GLU A 794 18.45 2.59 -5.07
N ASP A 795 17.21 2.90 -4.64
CA ASP A 795 16.22 1.90 -4.23
C ASP A 795 15.78 1.01 -5.41
N ALA A 796 15.73 1.56 -6.63
CA ALA A 796 15.39 0.78 -7.82
C ALA A 796 16.55 -0.15 -8.25
N VAL A 797 17.79 0.33 -8.16
CA VAL A 797 19.00 -0.47 -8.45
C VAL A 797 19.11 -1.67 -7.51
N SER A 798 18.71 -1.55 -6.25
CA SER A 798 18.77 -2.67 -5.29
C SER A 798 17.69 -3.75 -5.54
N GLN A 799 16.64 -3.42 -6.28
CA GLN A 799 15.51 -4.31 -6.56
C GLN A 799 15.59 -5.01 -7.92
N ILE A 800 16.52 -4.60 -8.79
CA ILE A 800 16.65 -5.21 -10.11
C ILE A 800 17.33 -6.58 -10.01
N LYS A 801 16.68 -7.60 -10.58
CA LYS A 801 17.26 -8.94 -10.70
C LYS A 801 18.20 -8.95 -11.90
N SER A 802 19.31 -9.72 -11.83
CA SER A 802 20.35 -9.79 -12.86
C SER A 802 19.79 -9.97 -14.28
N ASP A 803 20.46 -9.41 -15.29
CA ASP A 803 20.09 -9.40 -16.72
C ASP A 803 19.36 -10.69 -17.16
N ASN A 804 18.03 -10.64 -17.11
CA ASN A 804 17.16 -11.74 -17.53
C ASN A 804 16.87 -11.57 -19.04
N GLU A 805 16.86 -12.66 -19.80
CA GLU A 805 16.67 -12.59 -21.26
C GLU A 805 15.26 -12.08 -21.64
N ASP A 806 14.26 -12.27 -20.76
CA ASP A 806 12.86 -11.90 -21.01
C ASP A 806 12.42 -10.66 -20.22
N GLN A 807 12.84 -9.49 -20.71
CA GLN A 807 12.63 -8.19 -20.06
C GLN A 807 11.16 -7.86 -19.76
N CYS A 808 10.20 -8.37 -20.54
CA CYS A 808 8.79 -8.08 -20.32
C CYS A 808 8.22 -8.74 -19.06
N LYS A 809 8.91 -9.73 -18.46
CA LYS A 809 8.48 -10.41 -17.22
C LYS A 809 8.95 -9.74 -15.94
N GLU A 810 9.97 -8.89 -16.01
CA GLU A 810 10.53 -8.19 -14.86
C GLU A 810 9.81 -6.87 -14.60
N ARG A 811 9.72 -6.45 -13.34
CA ARG A 811 9.21 -5.11 -13.01
C ARG A 811 10.19 -4.02 -13.44
N PHE A 812 11.46 -4.18 -13.09
CA PHE A 812 12.51 -3.19 -13.36
C PHE A 812 13.43 -3.69 -14.46
N VAL A 813 13.61 -2.88 -15.51
CA VAL A 813 14.41 -3.25 -16.69
C VAL A 813 15.43 -2.17 -17.01
N TYR A 814 16.69 -2.55 -17.20
CA TYR A 814 17.70 -1.62 -17.71
C TYR A 814 17.46 -1.30 -19.19
N VAL A 815 17.44 -0.01 -19.55
CA VAL A 815 17.27 0.40 -20.95
C VAL A 815 18.60 0.74 -21.63
N PRO A 816 18.91 0.17 -22.80
CA PRO A 816 20.23 0.32 -23.45
C PRO A 816 20.60 1.74 -23.89
N LYS A 817 19.63 2.65 -24.05
CA LYS A 817 19.85 4.00 -24.63
C LYS A 817 20.39 5.06 -23.64
N GLY A 818 20.73 4.69 -22.40
CA GLY A 818 21.20 5.61 -21.36
C GLY A 818 22.73 5.67 -21.21
N ILE A 819 23.29 6.87 -21.04
CA ILE A 819 24.72 7.08 -20.71
C ILE A 819 25.05 6.51 -19.30
N ASN A 820 24.04 6.48 -18.43
CA ASN A 820 24.00 5.76 -17.16
C ASN A 820 22.89 4.70 -17.29
N LYS A 821 23.02 3.54 -16.63
CA LYS A 821 22.04 2.43 -16.69
C LYS A 821 20.63 2.85 -16.19
N TYR A 822 19.85 3.55 -17.03
CA TYR A 822 18.48 3.96 -16.70
C TYR A 822 17.59 2.73 -16.50
N ILE A 823 16.67 2.83 -15.56
CA ILE A 823 15.74 1.75 -15.22
C ILE A 823 14.34 2.13 -15.69
N PHE A 824 13.61 1.17 -16.24
CA PHE A 824 12.21 1.28 -16.67
C PHE A 824 11.33 0.47 -15.71
N ASP A 825 10.26 1.08 -15.17
CA ASP A 825 9.28 0.39 -14.32
C ASP A 825 8.07 -0.09 -15.14
N ASN A 826 8.03 -1.38 -15.45
CA ASN A 826 6.95 -2.02 -16.20
C ASN A 826 5.61 -1.96 -15.45
N GLU A 827 5.58 -1.89 -14.11
CA GLU A 827 4.33 -1.80 -13.36
C GLU A 827 3.61 -0.46 -13.61
N VAL A 828 4.36 0.65 -13.59
CA VAL A 828 3.80 1.98 -13.84
C VAL A 828 3.39 2.13 -15.31
N TYR A 829 4.22 1.62 -16.24
CA TYR A 829 3.88 1.61 -17.67
C TYR A 829 2.63 0.80 -17.95
N TYR A 830 2.48 -0.39 -17.35
CA TYR A 830 1.26 -1.20 -17.43
C TYR A 830 0.03 -0.42 -16.99
N LYS A 831 0.04 0.20 -15.80
CA LYS A 831 -1.12 0.96 -15.30
C LYS A 831 -1.46 2.15 -16.20
N ARG A 832 -0.45 2.82 -16.76
CA ARG A 832 -0.65 3.89 -17.75
C ARG A 832 -1.31 3.37 -19.04
N LEU A 833 -0.98 2.16 -19.46
CA LEU A 833 -1.58 1.49 -20.62
C LEU A 833 -2.99 0.94 -20.34
N CYS A 834 -3.29 0.48 -19.12
CA CYS A 834 -4.65 0.07 -18.72
C CYS A 834 -5.68 1.16 -19.02
N ILE A 835 -5.36 2.43 -18.71
CA ILE A 835 -6.22 3.58 -19.03
C ILE A 835 -6.54 3.67 -20.53
N ILE A 836 -5.57 3.37 -21.40
CA ILE A 836 -5.76 3.36 -22.86
C ILE A 836 -6.63 2.17 -23.26
N ALA A 837 -6.25 0.97 -22.83
CA ALA A 837 -6.92 -0.29 -23.19
C ALA A 837 -8.40 -0.29 -22.76
N GLU A 838 -8.68 0.02 -21.49
CA GLU A 838 -10.04 0.06 -20.95
C GLU A 838 -10.90 1.12 -21.66
N SER A 839 -10.33 2.30 -21.95
CA SER A 839 -11.03 3.34 -22.71
C SER A 839 -11.39 2.91 -24.12
N ILE A 840 -10.52 2.15 -24.81
CA ILE A 840 -10.81 1.62 -26.16
C ILE A 840 -11.93 0.58 -26.09
N PHE A 841 -11.77 -0.45 -25.26
CA PHE A 841 -12.63 -1.61 -25.30
C PHE A 841 -14.04 -1.28 -24.81
N ILE A 842 -14.16 -0.47 -23.76
CA ILE A 842 -15.46 -0.08 -23.22
C ILE A 842 -16.18 0.91 -24.15
N GLU A 843 -15.46 1.80 -24.83
CA GLU A 843 -16.05 2.67 -25.87
C GLU A 843 -16.46 1.85 -27.11
N ALA A 844 -15.64 0.90 -27.56
CA ALA A 844 -15.97 0.02 -28.66
C ALA A 844 -17.23 -0.81 -28.37
N GLU A 845 -17.31 -1.39 -27.17
CA GLU A 845 -18.49 -2.09 -26.66
C GLU A 845 -19.73 -1.19 -26.70
N PHE A 846 -19.62 0.02 -26.12
CA PHE A 846 -20.72 0.98 -26.08
C PHE A 846 -21.24 1.32 -27.48
N ARG A 847 -20.35 1.61 -28.43
CA ARG A 847 -20.70 1.95 -29.81
C ARG A 847 -21.29 0.79 -30.59
N ALA A 848 -20.74 -0.41 -30.41
CA ALA A 848 -21.21 -1.63 -31.04
C ALA A 848 -22.63 -1.97 -30.59
N LYS A 849 -22.87 -1.91 -29.27
CA LYS A 849 -24.19 -2.05 -28.65
C LYS A 849 -25.19 -1.01 -29.15
N GLU A 850 -24.80 0.27 -29.20
CA GLU A 850 -25.65 1.36 -29.73
C GLU A 850 -26.12 1.09 -31.17
N ARG A 851 -25.32 0.38 -31.96
CA ARG A 851 -25.62 0.02 -33.36
C ARG A 851 -26.25 -1.36 -33.54
N GLY A 852 -26.35 -2.17 -32.49
CA GLY A 852 -26.75 -3.58 -32.59
C GLY A 852 -25.82 -4.39 -33.50
N LYS A 853 -24.51 -4.09 -33.46
CA LYS A 853 -23.47 -4.79 -34.23
C LYS A 853 -22.42 -5.37 -33.30
N SER A 854 -21.63 -6.32 -33.79
CA SER A 854 -20.35 -6.65 -33.15
C SER A 854 -19.26 -5.69 -33.63
N ALA A 855 -18.30 -5.33 -32.77
CA ALA A 855 -17.14 -4.52 -33.11
C ALA A 855 -15.94 -5.37 -33.56
N PHE A 856 -15.24 -4.84 -34.56
CA PHE A 856 -13.84 -5.16 -34.87
C PHE A 856 -12.98 -3.98 -34.43
N VAL A 857 -12.14 -4.18 -33.42
CA VAL A 857 -11.28 -3.14 -32.85
C VAL A 857 -9.88 -3.25 -33.44
N ASN A 858 -9.49 -2.29 -34.27
CA ASN A 858 -8.15 -2.21 -34.84
C ASN A 858 -7.27 -1.30 -33.97
N VAL A 859 -6.42 -1.92 -33.15
CA VAL A 859 -5.49 -1.27 -32.24
C VAL A 859 -4.15 -1.04 -32.92
N ILE A 860 -3.71 0.21 -33.01
CA ILE A 860 -2.34 0.55 -33.39
C ILE A 860 -1.47 0.89 -32.17
N GLY A 861 -0.15 0.85 -32.34
CA GLY A 861 0.81 1.18 -31.29
C GLY A 861 0.82 2.68 -30.95
N CYS A 862 0.24 3.05 -29.81
CA CYS A 862 0.28 4.42 -29.28
C CYS A 862 1.50 4.61 -28.38
N GLY A 863 2.38 5.57 -28.69
CA GLY A 863 3.64 5.79 -27.95
C GLY A 863 4.78 4.82 -28.28
N LEU A 864 4.55 3.87 -29.19
CA LEU A 864 5.55 2.87 -29.63
C LEU A 864 6.38 3.33 -30.85
N GLY A 865 6.20 4.58 -31.30
CA GLY A 865 6.97 5.18 -32.40
C GLY A 865 8.25 5.84 -31.90
N ALA A 866 8.49 7.09 -32.33
CA ALA A 866 9.65 7.89 -31.90
C ALA A 866 9.72 8.15 -30.37
N TRP A 867 8.67 7.78 -29.63
CA TRP A 867 8.51 8.03 -28.20
C TRP A 867 9.00 6.90 -27.31
N MET A 868 9.11 5.67 -27.79
CA MET A 868 9.61 4.56 -26.99
C MET A 868 11.13 4.69 -26.75
N ILE A 869 11.59 4.21 -25.61
CA ILE A 869 13.01 4.16 -25.24
C ILE A 869 13.61 2.76 -25.38
N SER A 870 12.79 1.70 -25.30
CA SER A 870 13.23 0.30 -25.40
C SER A 870 12.24 -0.60 -26.12
N ALA A 871 12.73 -1.63 -26.81
CA ALA A 871 11.93 -2.55 -27.63
C ALA A 871 10.90 -3.36 -26.82
N HIS A 872 11.23 -3.75 -25.57
CA HIS A 872 10.32 -4.53 -24.71
C HIS A 872 8.99 -3.80 -24.41
N GLN A 873 8.92 -2.49 -24.63
CA GLN A 873 7.67 -1.74 -24.48
C GLN A 873 6.56 -2.23 -25.41
N CYS A 874 6.91 -2.77 -26.59
CA CYS A 874 5.94 -3.41 -27.48
C CYS A 874 5.33 -4.67 -26.84
N ASP A 875 6.15 -5.46 -26.16
CA ASP A 875 5.73 -6.68 -25.47
C ASP A 875 4.78 -6.35 -24.33
N VAL A 876 5.20 -5.44 -23.45
CA VAL A 876 4.36 -4.98 -22.33
C VAL A 876 3.07 -4.34 -22.84
N TYR A 877 3.09 -3.65 -23.98
CA TYR A 877 1.89 -3.11 -24.61
C TYR A 877 0.90 -4.19 -25.03
N VAL A 878 1.34 -5.19 -25.78
CA VAL A 878 0.47 -6.29 -26.24
C VAL A 878 -0.05 -7.09 -25.05
N LEU A 879 0.81 -7.44 -24.09
CA LEU A 879 0.44 -8.19 -22.89
C LEU A 879 -0.57 -7.43 -22.02
N THR A 880 -0.40 -6.11 -21.85
CA THR A 880 -1.37 -5.27 -21.12
C THR A 880 -2.73 -5.30 -21.78
N PHE A 881 -2.79 -5.12 -23.10
CA PHE A 881 -4.06 -5.13 -23.82
C PHE A 881 -4.73 -6.51 -23.77
N LEU A 882 -3.97 -7.60 -23.94
CA LEU A 882 -4.50 -8.95 -23.83
C LEU A 882 -5.10 -9.22 -22.45
N GLU A 883 -4.39 -8.85 -21.39
CA GLU A 883 -4.86 -9.04 -20.03
C GLU A 883 -6.12 -8.20 -19.74
N ARG A 884 -6.18 -6.95 -20.22
CA ARG A 884 -7.39 -6.10 -20.10
C ARG A 884 -8.58 -6.65 -20.90
N VAL A 885 -8.37 -7.19 -22.10
CA VAL A 885 -9.45 -7.87 -22.86
C VAL A 885 -9.97 -9.07 -22.08
N GLY A 886 -9.07 -9.90 -21.56
CA GLY A 886 -9.42 -11.08 -20.76
C GLY A 886 -10.24 -10.71 -19.52
N GLU A 887 -9.75 -9.77 -18.71
CA GLU A 887 -10.42 -9.33 -17.48
C GLU A 887 -11.81 -8.72 -17.78
N LEU A 888 -11.94 -7.86 -18.80
CA LEU A 888 -13.23 -7.27 -19.16
C LEU A 888 -14.20 -8.33 -19.74
N LEU A 889 -13.70 -9.31 -20.50
CA LEU A 889 -14.49 -10.41 -21.04
C LEU A 889 -15.01 -11.34 -19.93
N GLU A 890 -14.14 -11.74 -18.99
CA GLU A 890 -14.50 -12.58 -17.84
C GLU A 890 -15.56 -11.92 -16.96
N ASN A 891 -15.48 -10.60 -16.79
CA ASN A 891 -16.44 -9.82 -16.02
C ASN A 891 -17.73 -9.46 -16.80
N GLY A 892 -17.93 -10.02 -18.01
CA GLY A 892 -19.12 -9.79 -18.84
C GLY A 892 -19.28 -8.34 -19.27
N ARG A 893 -18.16 -7.65 -19.52
CA ARG A 893 -18.15 -6.23 -19.94
C ARG A 893 -17.99 -6.04 -21.44
N LEU A 894 -17.69 -7.09 -22.20
CA LEU A 894 -17.44 -7.04 -23.64
C LEU A 894 -18.34 -8.05 -24.35
N ASP A 895 -19.63 -7.75 -24.53
CA ASP A 895 -20.60 -8.65 -25.22
C ASP A 895 -20.65 -8.42 -26.74
N HIS A 896 -20.23 -7.24 -27.19
CA HIS A 896 -20.31 -6.82 -28.58
C HIS A 896 -18.93 -6.68 -29.22
N VAL A 897 -17.83 -6.64 -28.47
CA VAL A 897 -16.47 -6.73 -29.05
C VAL A 897 -16.20 -8.16 -29.49
N ALA A 898 -16.11 -8.42 -30.81
CA ALA A 898 -15.89 -9.77 -31.34
C ALA A 898 -14.43 -10.05 -31.74
N ASP A 899 -13.73 -9.02 -32.22
CA ASP A 899 -12.36 -9.16 -32.73
C ASP A 899 -11.51 -7.96 -32.32
N VAL A 900 -10.28 -8.23 -31.89
CA VAL A 900 -9.25 -7.24 -31.58
C VAL A 900 -8.03 -7.55 -32.45
N ASN A 901 -7.53 -6.54 -33.16
CA ASN A 901 -6.37 -6.68 -34.02
C ASN A 901 -5.28 -5.68 -33.66
N PHE A 902 -4.08 -6.15 -33.35
CA PHE A 902 -2.89 -5.31 -33.24
C PHE A 902 -2.27 -5.13 -34.63
N ALA A 903 -2.37 -3.91 -35.17
CA ALA A 903 -1.76 -3.55 -36.45
C ALA A 903 -0.47 -2.74 -36.22
N TYR A 904 0.61 -3.12 -36.91
CA TYR A 904 1.91 -2.44 -36.91
C TYR A 904 2.60 -2.38 -35.54
N VAL A 905 2.25 -3.28 -34.61
CA VAL A 905 2.93 -3.44 -33.31
C VAL A 905 3.98 -4.54 -33.43
N MET A 906 5.24 -4.21 -33.18
CA MET A 906 6.37 -5.15 -33.32
C MET A 906 6.71 -5.77 -31.96
N ALA A 907 6.00 -6.83 -31.58
CA ALA A 907 6.31 -7.62 -30.40
C ALA A 907 7.50 -8.57 -30.64
N SER A 908 8.17 -9.00 -29.59
CA SER A 908 9.24 -9.99 -29.64
C SER A 908 8.70 -11.38 -30.01
N PRO A 909 9.53 -12.28 -30.56
CA PRO A 909 9.10 -13.63 -30.93
C PRO A 909 8.38 -14.39 -29.81
N ASN A 910 8.79 -14.20 -28.55
CA ASN A 910 8.17 -14.83 -27.38
C ASN A 910 6.70 -14.41 -27.19
N VAL A 911 6.40 -13.12 -27.38
CA VAL A 911 5.03 -12.60 -27.28
C VAL A 911 4.24 -12.92 -28.54
N GLU A 912 4.87 -12.93 -29.72
CA GLU A 912 4.22 -13.35 -30.95
C GLU A 912 3.81 -14.84 -30.93
N GLU A 913 4.56 -15.69 -30.22
CA GLU A 913 4.26 -17.12 -30.07
C GLU A 913 2.93 -17.37 -29.33
N ILE A 914 2.52 -16.46 -28.43
CA ILE A 914 1.19 -16.50 -27.78
C ILE A 914 0.08 -16.61 -28.84
N PHE A 915 0.26 -15.95 -29.98
CA PHE A 915 -0.69 -15.94 -31.08
C PHE A 915 -0.56 -17.12 -32.05
N SER A 916 0.26 -18.12 -31.76
CA SER A 916 0.41 -19.29 -32.63
C SER A 916 -0.58 -20.39 -32.26
N ASP A 917 -1.43 -20.80 -33.20
CA ASP A 917 -2.31 -21.96 -33.04
C ASP A 917 -1.52 -23.28 -33.27
N PRO A 918 -1.37 -24.16 -32.26
CA PRO A 918 -0.67 -25.43 -32.41
C PRO A 918 -1.33 -26.40 -33.40
N GLN A 919 -2.65 -26.25 -33.65
CA GLN A 919 -3.45 -27.16 -34.47
C GLN A 919 -3.46 -26.79 -35.96
N TYR A 920 -3.00 -25.58 -36.32
CA TYR A 920 -2.88 -25.11 -37.71
C TYR A 920 -1.41 -25.00 -38.11
N GLN A 921 -0.77 -26.14 -38.35
CA GLN A 921 0.51 -26.22 -39.06
C GLN A 921 0.26 -26.56 -40.53
N ASP A 922 0.14 -25.55 -41.37
CA ASP A 922 0.20 -25.71 -42.82
C ASP A 922 1.59 -25.26 -43.29
N GLU A 923 2.38 -26.18 -43.86
CA GLU A 923 3.74 -25.92 -44.34
C GLU A 923 3.80 -24.90 -45.49
N HIS A 924 2.66 -24.53 -46.10
CA HIS A 924 2.60 -23.66 -47.28
C HIS A 924 2.02 -22.26 -47.03
N PHE A 925 1.52 -21.95 -45.82
CA PHE A 925 0.97 -20.64 -45.49
C PHE A 925 1.64 -20.03 -44.24
N PRO A 926 1.85 -18.71 -44.18
CA PRO A 926 2.39 -18.07 -42.98
C PRO A 926 1.48 -18.36 -41.78
N LYS A 927 2.07 -18.80 -40.65
CA LYS A 927 1.37 -19.07 -39.39
C LYS A 927 0.44 -17.90 -39.06
N ARG A 928 -0.87 -18.16 -38.97
CA ARG A 928 -1.84 -17.14 -38.54
C ARG A 928 -1.55 -16.78 -37.08
N LYS A 929 -1.14 -15.53 -36.84
CA LYS A 929 -0.92 -14.98 -35.49
C LYS A 929 -2.26 -14.57 -34.87
N LYS A 930 -2.99 -15.55 -34.33
CA LYS A 930 -4.31 -15.36 -33.72
C LYS A 930 -4.58 -16.31 -32.55
N ILE A 931 -5.20 -15.80 -31.50
CA ILE A 931 -5.80 -16.56 -30.39
C ILE A 931 -7.30 -16.34 -30.30
N PHE A 932 -7.98 -17.23 -29.59
CA PHE A 932 -9.38 -17.07 -29.19
C PHE A 932 -9.48 -17.11 -27.66
N LEU A 933 -10.01 -16.03 -27.08
CA LEU A 933 -10.28 -15.92 -25.65
C LEU A 933 -11.71 -16.39 -25.40
N GLU A 934 -11.87 -17.59 -24.85
CA GLU A 934 -13.18 -18.21 -24.65
C GLU A 934 -13.98 -17.55 -23.52
N SER A 935 -15.29 -17.41 -23.72
CA SER A 935 -16.23 -17.00 -22.69
C SER A 935 -17.63 -17.57 -22.96
N LYS A 936 -18.15 -18.31 -21.98
CA LYS A 936 -19.48 -18.95 -22.08
C LYS A 936 -20.64 -17.94 -22.10
N THR A 937 -20.42 -16.73 -21.59
CA THR A 937 -21.43 -15.67 -21.53
C THR A 937 -21.40 -14.78 -22.76
N HIS A 938 -20.29 -14.76 -23.50
CA HIS A 938 -20.18 -13.95 -24.71
C HIS A 938 -21.08 -14.48 -25.84
N PRO A 939 -21.84 -13.63 -26.55
CA PRO A 939 -22.72 -14.05 -27.64
C PRO A 939 -22.03 -14.85 -28.76
N ASN A 940 -20.73 -14.63 -28.98
CA ASN A 940 -19.93 -15.35 -29.99
C ASN A 940 -19.05 -16.45 -29.38
N GLY A 941 -19.28 -16.83 -28.12
CA GLY A 941 -18.47 -17.83 -27.39
C GLY A 941 -17.09 -17.34 -26.94
N GLY A 942 -16.71 -16.12 -27.30
CA GLY A 942 -15.43 -15.50 -26.93
C GLY A 942 -15.01 -14.37 -27.88
N ILE A 943 -13.78 -13.88 -27.71
CA ILE A 943 -13.18 -12.79 -28.49
C ILE A 943 -11.96 -13.32 -29.25
N ASN A 944 -11.86 -13.01 -30.53
CA ASN A 944 -10.67 -13.27 -31.32
C ASN A 944 -9.64 -12.15 -31.13
N VAL A 945 -8.39 -12.50 -30.83
CA VAL A 945 -7.30 -11.51 -30.79
C VAL A 945 -6.20 -11.91 -31.75
N GLN A 946 -5.76 -10.99 -32.59
CA GLN A 946 -4.78 -11.26 -33.64
C GLN A 946 -3.73 -10.15 -33.79
N MET A 947 -2.58 -10.51 -34.36
CA MET A 947 -1.54 -9.59 -34.78
C MET A 947 -1.42 -9.62 -36.30
N GLU A 948 -2.09 -8.70 -36.97
CA GLU A 948 -2.10 -8.60 -38.42
C GLU A 948 -1.99 -7.14 -38.86
N ASN A 949 -1.00 -6.87 -39.73
CA ASN A 949 -0.87 -5.56 -40.35
C ASN A 949 -2.03 -5.38 -41.34
N ARG A 950 -2.89 -4.41 -41.05
CA ARG A 950 -3.94 -3.96 -41.95
C ARG A 950 -3.96 -2.44 -42.01
N GLN A 951 -4.36 -1.91 -43.15
CA GLN A 951 -4.61 -0.48 -43.23
C GLN A 951 -5.85 -0.16 -42.36
N PRO A 952 -5.85 0.95 -41.60
CA PRO A 952 -6.89 1.22 -40.61
C PRO A 952 -8.29 1.16 -41.21
N SER A 953 -8.55 1.95 -42.25
CA SER A 953 -9.87 2.12 -42.85
C SER A 953 -10.19 1.12 -43.96
N SER A 954 -9.39 0.05 -44.15
CA SER A 954 -9.73 -1.01 -45.09
C SER A 954 -11.04 -1.69 -44.73
N LYS A 955 -11.81 -2.03 -45.77
CA LYS A 955 -13.11 -2.69 -45.66
C LYS A 955 -13.00 -4.01 -44.90
N LEU A 956 -13.96 -4.26 -44.02
CA LEU A 956 -14.08 -5.56 -43.37
C LEU A 956 -14.70 -6.58 -44.35
N VAL A 957 -14.03 -7.73 -44.51
CA VAL A 957 -14.41 -8.79 -45.46
C VAL A 957 -14.51 -10.15 -44.78
N GLY A 958 -15.08 -11.13 -45.47
CA GLY A 958 -15.22 -12.49 -44.96
C GLY A 958 -16.05 -12.53 -43.68
N ARG A 959 -15.52 -13.18 -42.63
CA ARG A 959 -16.19 -13.33 -41.32
C ARG A 959 -16.38 -12.02 -40.55
N ASP A 960 -15.65 -10.98 -40.94
CA ASP A 960 -15.68 -9.67 -40.28
C ASP A 960 -16.61 -8.69 -41.00
N ALA A 961 -17.12 -9.05 -42.18
CA ALA A 961 -18.04 -8.23 -42.95
C ALA A 961 -19.28 -7.84 -42.13
N GLY A 962 -19.64 -6.56 -42.16
CA GLY A 962 -20.82 -6.02 -41.49
C GLY A 962 -20.63 -5.62 -40.03
N LYS A 963 -19.52 -6.02 -39.38
CA LYS A 963 -19.13 -5.55 -38.04
C LYS A 963 -18.88 -4.04 -38.02
N LEU A 964 -18.97 -3.43 -36.84
CA LEU A 964 -18.58 -2.04 -36.64
C LEU A 964 -17.06 -1.95 -36.58
N LEU A 965 -16.45 -1.25 -37.52
CA LEU A 965 -15.02 -0.97 -37.48
C LEU A 965 -14.73 0.15 -36.46
N VAL A 966 -13.93 -0.17 -35.44
CA VAL A 966 -13.42 0.79 -34.45
C VAL A 966 -11.92 0.96 -34.70
N LEU A 967 -11.54 2.14 -35.14
CA LEU A 967 -10.17 2.55 -35.46
C LEU A 967 -9.57 3.30 -34.28
N THR A 968 -8.27 3.07 -34.05
CA THR A 968 -7.48 3.96 -33.20
C THR A 968 -6.42 4.68 -34.04
N TYR A 969 -6.07 5.91 -33.65
CA TYR A 969 -4.92 6.62 -34.21
C TYR A 969 -4.09 7.26 -33.08
N PRO A 970 -2.76 7.44 -33.29
CA PRO A 970 -1.88 7.92 -32.24
C PRO A 970 -1.87 9.44 -32.32
N TRP A 971 -2.30 10.07 -31.24
CA TRP A 971 -2.39 11.52 -31.12
C TRP A 971 -1.41 12.05 -30.05
N ASP A 972 -1.32 13.37 -29.96
CA ASP A 972 -0.41 14.12 -29.10
C ASP A 972 -1.12 14.82 -27.94
N SER A 973 -0.48 14.84 -26.78
CA SER A 973 -1.01 15.50 -25.58
C SER A 973 -1.06 17.03 -25.70
N ASN A 974 -0.35 17.63 -26.65
CA ASN A 974 -0.26 19.08 -26.82
C ASN A 974 -0.25 19.52 -28.29
N ALA A 975 -0.94 18.79 -29.16
CA ALA A 975 -1.21 19.23 -30.53
C ALA A 975 -2.71 19.13 -30.84
N HIS A 976 -3.16 19.85 -31.86
CA HIS A 976 -4.46 19.59 -32.48
C HIS A 976 -4.43 18.24 -33.22
N PRO A 977 -5.60 17.60 -33.47
CA PRO A 977 -5.65 16.35 -34.23
C PRO A 977 -4.97 16.50 -35.59
N GLY A 978 -4.05 15.59 -35.91
CA GLY A 978 -3.23 15.60 -37.12
C GLY A 978 -1.80 16.11 -36.92
N ASN A 979 -1.50 16.86 -35.84
CA ASN A 979 -0.18 17.43 -35.50
C ASN A 979 0.59 17.93 -36.73
N GLU A 980 1.51 17.11 -37.29
CA GLU A 980 2.31 17.48 -38.47
C GLU A 980 1.51 17.85 -39.72
N PHE A 981 0.26 17.40 -39.78
CA PHE A 981 -0.74 17.84 -40.75
C PHE A 981 -0.76 19.37 -40.87
N TRP A 982 -0.84 20.11 -39.77
CA TRP A 982 -1.08 21.56 -39.77
C TRP A 982 0.10 22.40 -40.28
N PHE A 983 1.29 21.83 -40.49
CA PHE A 983 2.38 22.49 -41.22
C PHE A 983 2.65 21.86 -42.60
N GLY A 984 1.72 21.04 -43.11
CA GLY A 984 1.74 20.49 -44.47
C GLY A 984 2.46 19.15 -44.60
N SER A 985 2.84 18.50 -43.50
CA SER A 985 3.50 17.19 -43.55
C SER A 985 2.48 16.06 -43.43
N LEU A 986 2.00 15.59 -44.58
CA LEU A 986 0.81 14.74 -44.69
C LEU A 986 1.07 13.22 -44.57
N TYR A 987 2.30 12.79 -44.26
CA TYR A 987 2.68 11.37 -44.34
C TYR A 987 3.74 10.90 -43.34
N THR A 988 4.11 11.73 -42.35
CA THR A 988 5.25 11.47 -41.47
C THR A 988 4.98 10.51 -40.33
N SER A 989 3.73 10.42 -39.85
CA SER A 989 3.37 9.59 -38.69
C SER A 989 1.95 9.03 -38.86
N GLY A 990 1.42 8.38 -37.80
CA GLY A 990 0.03 7.90 -37.82
C GLY A 990 -1.01 9.03 -37.68
N ASP A 991 -0.62 10.16 -37.10
CA ASP A 991 -1.51 11.30 -36.86
C ASP A 991 -1.91 12.03 -38.17
N PRO A 992 -0.97 12.51 -39.02
CA PRO A 992 -1.34 13.11 -40.30
C PRO A 992 -1.97 12.09 -41.24
N ALA A 993 -1.63 10.80 -41.13
CA ALA A 993 -2.27 9.76 -41.93
C ALA A 993 -3.77 9.66 -41.62
N ALA A 994 -4.14 9.65 -40.33
CA ALA A 994 -5.54 9.66 -39.89
C ALA A 994 -6.24 10.97 -40.26
N ALA A 995 -5.60 12.13 -40.07
CA ALA A 995 -6.14 13.43 -40.47
C ALA A 995 -6.34 13.56 -41.99
N CYS A 996 -5.59 12.79 -42.78
CA CYS A 996 -5.72 12.77 -44.23
C CYS A 996 -6.69 11.71 -44.76
N SER A 997 -7.06 10.70 -43.96
CA SER A 997 -7.99 9.65 -44.38
C SER A 997 -9.38 9.77 -43.75
N THR A 998 -9.53 10.58 -42.71
CA THR A 998 -10.74 10.72 -41.90
C THR A 998 -11.01 12.17 -41.51
N GLN A 999 -12.14 12.43 -40.83
CA GLN A 999 -12.57 13.77 -40.47
C GLN A 999 -11.94 14.30 -39.16
N VAL A 1000 -10.94 13.62 -38.57
CA VAL A 1000 -10.45 13.93 -37.21
C VAL A 1000 -9.91 15.36 -37.06
N SER A 1001 -9.23 15.92 -38.05
CA SER A 1001 -8.69 17.29 -37.99
C SER A 1001 -9.79 18.38 -37.89
N GLU A 1002 -11.01 18.06 -38.32
CA GLU A 1002 -12.17 18.95 -38.23
C GLU A 1002 -13.09 18.56 -37.06
N LEU A 1003 -13.49 17.29 -36.95
CA LEU A 1003 -14.49 16.84 -35.97
C LEU A 1003 -13.92 16.65 -34.56
N HIS A 1004 -12.65 16.27 -34.40
CA HIS A 1004 -12.00 16.17 -33.08
C HIS A 1004 -11.46 17.53 -32.59
N ASN A 1005 -11.62 18.60 -33.37
CA ASN A 1005 -11.10 19.92 -33.03
C ASN A 1005 -12.14 20.72 -32.20
N ALA A 1006 -11.81 20.99 -30.94
CA ALA A 1006 -12.68 21.68 -29.98
C ALA A 1006 -13.01 23.15 -30.32
N HIS A 1007 -12.24 23.76 -31.22
CA HIS A 1007 -12.54 25.11 -31.74
C HIS A 1007 -13.54 25.08 -32.89
N ILE A 1008 -13.74 23.92 -33.51
CA ILE A 1008 -14.61 23.74 -34.67
C ILE A 1008 -15.90 23.02 -34.25
N ASN A 1009 -15.76 21.84 -33.65
CA ASN A 1009 -16.89 21.02 -33.21
C ASN A 1009 -17.29 21.33 -31.76
N PRO A 1010 -18.46 21.95 -31.52
CA PRO A 1010 -18.92 22.30 -30.17
C PRO A 1010 -19.23 21.07 -29.28
N TYR A 1011 -19.40 19.88 -29.87
CA TYR A 1011 -19.57 18.63 -29.13
C TYR A 1011 -18.24 18.10 -28.56
N VAL A 1012 -17.10 18.61 -29.03
CA VAL A 1012 -15.80 18.40 -28.38
C VAL A 1012 -15.61 19.45 -27.29
N SER A 1013 -16.42 19.34 -26.23
CA SER A 1013 -16.41 20.24 -25.09
C SER A 1013 -16.76 19.52 -23.80
N PHE A 1014 -16.50 20.17 -22.67
CA PHE A 1014 -16.77 19.58 -21.36
C PHE A 1014 -18.23 19.18 -21.13
N LEU A 1015 -19.19 19.83 -21.80
CA LEU A 1015 -20.63 19.55 -21.68
C LEU A 1015 -21.01 18.18 -22.26
N HIS A 1016 -20.18 17.65 -23.16
CA HIS A 1016 -20.41 16.40 -23.86
C HIS A 1016 -19.39 15.33 -23.46
N THR A 1017 -18.47 15.64 -22.55
CA THR A 1017 -17.48 14.68 -22.06
C THR A 1017 -18.16 13.45 -21.48
N ARG A 1018 -17.67 12.29 -21.91
CA ARG A 1018 -18.08 10.99 -21.40
C ARG A 1018 -17.00 10.39 -20.51
N ILE A 1019 -17.45 9.59 -19.56
CA ILE A 1019 -16.61 8.89 -18.61
C ILE A 1019 -16.70 7.38 -18.85
N VAL A 1020 -15.53 6.73 -18.88
CA VAL A 1020 -15.37 5.28 -18.90
C VAL A 1020 -15.27 4.76 -17.47
N THR A 1021 -16.08 3.76 -17.15
CA THR A 1021 -16.10 3.05 -15.88
C THR A 1021 -16.29 1.56 -16.15
N ASP A 1022 -16.11 0.71 -15.15
CA ASP A 1022 -16.43 -0.73 -15.23
C ASP A 1022 -17.89 -1.01 -15.64
N ALA A 1023 -18.80 -0.05 -15.45
CA ALA A 1023 -20.21 -0.18 -15.82
C ALA A 1023 -20.51 0.24 -17.27
N GLY A 1024 -19.52 0.77 -18.00
CA GLY A 1024 -19.67 1.26 -19.37
C GLY A 1024 -19.38 2.76 -19.51
N VAL A 1025 -19.80 3.31 -20.66
CA VAL A 1025 -19.65 4.74 -21.00
C VAL A 1025 -20.92 5.51 -20.64
N SER A 1026 -20.77 6.62 -19.92
CA SER A 1026 -21.88 7.52 -19.59
C SER A 1026 -21.48 8.99 -19.70
N LEU A 1027 -22.46 9.89 -19.72
CA LEU A 1027 -22.18 11.33 -19.67
C LEU A 1027 -21.58 11.69 -18.30
N LEU A 1028 -20.50 12.47 -18.27
CA LEU A 1028 -19.79 12.80 -17.04
C LEU A 1028 -20.73 13.43 -15.98
N THR A 1029 -21.66 14.29 -16.40
CA THR A 1029 -22.62 14.91 -15.48
C THR A 1029 -23.58 13.89 -14.86
N ASP A 1030 -24.00 12.88 -15.63
CA ASP A 1030 -24.91 11.84 -15.13
C ASP A 1030 -24.17 10.92 -14.15
N TYR A 1031 -22.91 10.57 -14.43
CA TYR A 1031 -22.04 9.86 -13.49
C TYR A 1031 -21.87 10.63 -12.17
N CYS A 1032 -21.56 11.93 -12.22
CA CYS A 1032 -21.45 12.75 -11.02
C CYS A 1032 -22.76 12.81 -10.23
N ILE A 1033 -23.91 12.91 -10.92
CA ILE A 1033 -25.23 12.87 -10.29
C ILE A 1033 -25.43 11.53 -9.57
N HIS A 1034 -25.27 10.40 -10.26
CA HIS A 1034 -25.44 9.07 -9.68
C HIS A 1034 -24.56 8.86 -8.44
N ARG A 1035 -23.25 9.09 -8.54
CA ARG A 1035 -22.30 8.96 -7.42
C ARG A 1035 -22.60 9.88 -6.23
N THR A 1036 -23.30 11.00 -6.42
CA THR A 1036 -23.67 11.91 -5.32
C THR A 1036 -24.97 11.49 -4.62
N PHE A 1037 -25.91 10.85 -5.33
CA PHE A 1037 -27.22 10.48 -4.77
C PHE A 1037 -27.27 9.06 -4.21
N THR A 1038 -26.39 8.16 -4.66
CA THR A 1038 -26.23 6.81 -4.09
C THR A 1038 -25.20 6.80 -2.97
N GLY A 1039 -25.29 7.74 -2.03
CA GLY A 1039 -24.42 7.72 -0.85
C GLY A 1039 -24.41 6.33 -0.22
N SER A 1040 -23.22 5.84 0.13
CA SER A 1040 -22.90 4.50 0.67
C SER A 1040 -23.03 3.34 -0.33
N ASP A 1041 -21.91 2.97 -0.94
CA ASP A 1041 -21.35 1.60 -0.89
C ASP A 1041 -19.82 1.67 -0.97
#